data_AF-B1ZN89-F1
#
_entry.id   AF-B1ZN89-F1
#
_cell.length_a   1.000
_cell.length_b   1.000
_cell.length_c   1.000
_cell.angle_alpha   90.00
_cell.angle_beta   90.00
_cell.angle_gamma   90.00
#
_symmetry.space_group_name_H-M   'P 1'
#
loop_
_entity.id
_entity.type
_entity.pdbx_description
1 polymer ?
#
loop_
_entity_poly.entity_id
_entity_poly.type
_entity_poly.pdbx_seq_one_letter_code
_entity_poly.pdbx_strand_id
1 'polypeptide(L)'
;MTAQTNLLRRLGTWCAIVVLGATTMAAVVYALYVRGNLVRGLEKQVIAIAVAEANAAVHSQNVDALDTRMESQLQPVLTRQAQRLIWLRVGETVALFIVLGGAFFALARFNLLRPLRAKFDALTDGAARIQEDTERIAQDAEALTSVTAREAASIEEIAATVEELSSMTERNADHARQTDALMGETRTTVTQASTSMHGLFDSIEQIKRSSAATSEIISTIDQIAFQTNILALNAAIEAARAGEFGASFAVVADEVRTLARNAAEAAKKTAVLIEGTNAQVAQAATLVAETRQRFDDVNGKVGQSSGFVSQIAEASAEQARGIEQLNTAIGEVDKIIQQTVANAEHSATASQQMSAESGAINQTIEEVRTLVGVEHRATEGVTGESGRIHLRISACSLAADSFRQATAGRPVEAIDAFSGSWANRPTVDLILQLQALKAGGLDFDYELVVQPTHGRSVIEVVQGYCDLTAETVWNSEITELGSQVLKTENIINHGEFEKGLYGLPDNARLQALTSAEQLGEFVGATVFNWSVDVKTLQNMGLKRVDRASCMENVFQMIRQRRADFTLLEFASTPDMSIENHGVKLVPVQNCKVALPESRAWIIAAGSPHAATLLETLRRGIKMLRDQRRITRAFEESGFFQPKVMHWKRLTLQENPGEWQDRPAVRTTARKLEPVARGAGR
;
A
#
# COMPACT_ATOMS: atom_id res chain seq x y z
N MET A 1 46.98 -19.86 -8.94
CA MET A 1 47.75 -18.95 -9.83
C MET A 1 49.08 -19.52 -10.35
N THR A 2 49.77 -20.42 -9.64
CA THR A 2 51.11 -20.96 -10.03
C THR A 2 51.11 -21.98 -11.19
N ALA A 3 50.01 -22.67 -11.45
CA ALA A 3 49.91 -23.62 -12.57
C ALA A 3 49.69 -22.95 -13.94
N GLN A 4 48.88 -21.87 -13.96
CA GLN A 4 48.55 -21.11 -15.17
C GLN A 4 49.72 -20.28 -15.69
N THR A 5 50.51 -19.70 -14.78
CA THR A 5 51.75 -18.98 -15.12
C THR A 5 52.82 -19.90 -15.72
N ASN A 6 52.91 -21.15 -15.25
CA ASN A 6 53.80 -22.16 -15.84
C ASN A 6 53.35 -22.61 -17.24
N LEU A 7 52.05 -22.69 -17.49
CA LEU A 7 51.51 -23.04 -18.81
C LEU A 7 51.81 -21.94 -19.84
N LEU A 8 51.60 -20.67 -19.47
CA LEU A 8 51.91 -19.51 -20.33
C LEU A 8 53.41 -19.37 -20.61
N ARG A 9 54.27 -19.63 -19.61
CA ARG A 9 55.73 -19.67 -19.83
C ARG A 9 56.12 -20.78 -20.80
N ARG A 10 55.57 -21.99 -20.64
CA ARG A 10 55.85 -23.13 -21.53
C ARG A 10 55.37 -22.86 -22.96
N LEU A 11 54.17 -22.30 -23.13
CA LEU A 11 53.65 -21.90 -24.44
C LEU A 11 54.53 -20.83 -25.11
N GLY A 12 54.96 -19.81 -24.36
CA GLY A 12 55.89 -18.80 -24.86
C GLY A 12 57.24 -19.38 -25.30
N THR A 13 57.75 -20.36 -24.54
CA THR A 13 59.03 -21.03 -24.86
C THR A 13 58.91 -21.92 -26.09
N TRP A 14 57.80 -22.67 -26.23
CA TRP A 14 57.53 -23.50 -27.41
C TRP A 14 57.34 -22.67 -28.67
N CYS A 15 56.61 -21.54 -28.60
CA CYS A 15 56.51 -20.60 -29.71
C CYS A 15 57.87 -20.03 -30.11
N ALA A 16 58.71 -19.66 -29.14
CA ALA A 16 60.07 -19.18 -29.43
C ALA A 16 60.94 -20.26 -30.10
N ILE A 17 60.87 -21.52 -29.66
CA ILE A 17 61.62 -22.65 -30.25
C ILE A 17 61.15 -22.95 -31.67
N VAL A 18 59.84 -22.99 -31.92
CA VAL A 18 59.29 -23.23 -33.27
C VAL A 18 59.65 -22.09 -34.21
N VAL A 19 59.63 -20.84 -33.74
CA VAL A 19 60.04 -19.67 -34.53
C VAL A 19 61.54 -19.68 -34.82
N LEU A 20 62.38 -20.01 -33.83
CA LEU A 20 63.83 -20.17 -34.05
C LEU A 20 64.11 -21.32 -35.03
N GLY A 21 63.39 -22.43 -34.92
CA GLY A 21 63.49 -23.58 -35.84
C GLY A 21 63.08 -23.24 -37.27
N ALA A 22 61.96 -22.54 -37.46
CA ALA A 22 61.50 -22.13 -38.78
C ALA A 22 62.41 -21.09 -39.43
N THR A 23 62.89 -20.11 -38.66
CA THR A 23 63.81 -19.07 -39.14
C THR A 23 65.19 -19.63 -39.47
N THR A 24 65.73 -20.55 -38.67
CA THR A 24 66.98 -21.25 -38.98
C THR A 24 66.83 -22.16 -40.20
N MET A 25 65.72 -22.90 -40.34
CA MET A 25 65.47 -23.74 -41.51
C MET A 25 65.34 -22.90 -42.80
N ALA A 26 64.62 -21.77 -42.75
CA ALA A 26 64.53 -20.83 -43.86
C ALA A 26 65.89 -20.23 -44.22
N ALA A 27 66.71 -19.88 -43.22
CA ALA A 27 68.08 -19.40 -43.43
C ALA A 27 68.98 -20.47 -44.08
N VAL A 28 68.86 -21.74 -43.69
CA VAL A 28 69.61 -22.87 -44.26
C VAL A 28 69.18 -23.13 -45.71
N VAL A 29 67.88 -23.19 -46.00
CA VAL A 29 67.36 -23.38 -47.36
C VAL A 29 67.78 -22.23 -48.27
N TYR A 30 67.74 -21.00 -47.76
CA TYR A 30 68.18 -19.82 -48.50
C TYR A 30 69.71 -19.80 -48.72
N ALA A 31 70.51 -20.20 -47.73
CA ALA A 31 71.96 -20.34 -47.86
C ALA A 31 72.33 -21.41 -48.91
N LEU A 32 71.60 -22.53 -48.95
CA LEU A 32 71.77 -23.57 -49.98
C LEU A 32 71.35 -23.07 -51.37
N TYR A 33 70.27 -22.29 -51.46
CA TYR A 33 69.82 -21.66 -52.72
C TYR A 33 70.86 -20.65 -53.25
N VAL A 34 71.38 -19.77 -52.38
CA VAL A 34 72.42 -18.79 -52.73
C VAL A 34 73.71 -19.51 -53.14
N ARG A 35 74.16 -20.53 -52.40
CA ARG A 35 75.33 -21.34 -52.76
C ARG A 35 75.14 -22.00 -54.13
N GLY A 36 73.98 -22.60 -54.38
CA GLY A 36 73.68 -23.28 -55.64
C GLY A 36 73.61 -22.34 -56.85
N ASN A 37 73.15 -21.10 -56.67
CA ASN A 37 73.12 -20.09 -57.74
C ASN A 37 74.47 -19.39 -57.93
N LEU A 38 75.24 -19.15 -56.85
CA LEU A 38 76.56 -18.55 -56.92
C LEU A 38 77.55 -19.47 -57.64
N VAL A 39 77.53 -20.78 -57.32
CA VAL A 39 78.36 -21.79 -57.98
C VAL A 39 78.02 -21.89 -59.46
N ARG A 40 76.73 -22.00 -59.82
CA ARG A 40 76.29 -22.04 -61.24
C ARG A 40 76.64 -20.77 -62.02
N GLY A 41 76.59 -19.61 -61.36
CA GLY A 41 76.98 -18.33 -61.97
C GLY A 41 78.48 -18.23 -62.23
N LEU A 42 79.30 -18.64 -61.25
CA LEU A 42 80.75 -18.68 -61.37
C LEU A 42 81.21 -19.71 -62.41
N GLU A 43 80.60 -20.90 -62.43
CA GLU A 43 80.91 -21.98 -63.37
C GLU A 43 80.67 -21.55 -64.82
N LYS A 44 79.56 -20.87 -65.11
CA LYS A 44 79.29 -20.30 -66.45
C LYS A 44 80.30 -19.24 -66.87
N GLN A 45 80.79 -18.42 -65.93
CA GLN A 45 81.75 -17.35 -66.22
C GLN A 45 83.18 -17.88 -66.37
N VAL A 46 83.59 -18.85 -65.54
CA VAL A 46 84.87 -19.56 -65.67
C VAL A 46 84.94 -20.30 -67.01
N ILE A 47 83.86 -20.98 -67.42
CA ILE A 47 83.79 -21.62 -68.74
C ILE A 47 83.88 -20.58 -69.86
N ALA A 48 83.16 -19.46 -69.77
CA ALA A 48 83.21 -18.42 -70.80
C ALA A 48 84.60 -17.77 -70.96
N ILE A 49 85.32 -17.58 -69.86
CA ILE A 49 86.68 -17.03 -69.84
C ILE A 49 87.71 -18.05 -70.33
N ALA A 50 87.63 -19.30 -69.86
CA ALA A 50 88.50 -20.39 -70.32
C ALA A 50 88.34 -20.65 -71.83
N VAL A 51 87.11 -20.55 -72.36
CA VAL A 51 86.84 -20.64 -73.80
C VAL A 51 87.41 -19.44 -74.58
N ALA A 52 87.33 -18.23 -74.02
CA ALA A 52 87.90 -17.03 -74.63
C ALA A 52 89.45 -17.07 -74.68
N GLU A 53 90.10 -17.58 -73.63
CA GLU A 53 91.56 -17.72 -73.58
C GLU A 53 92.08 -18.92 -74.38
N ALA A 54 91.36 -20.04 -74.42
CA ALA A 54 91.67 -21.16 -75.31
C ALA A 54 91.64 -20.75 -76.78
N ASN A 55 90.69 -19.88 -77.17
CA ASN A 55 90.65 -19.28 -78.51
C ASN A 55 91.82 -18.34 -78.81
N ALA A 56 92.37 -17.65 -77.79
CA ALA A 56 93.54 -16.78 -77.93
C ALA A 56 94.88 -17.55 -77.96
N ALA A 57 94.95 -18.70 -77.28
CA ALA A 57 96.18 -19.52 -77.15
C ALA A 57 96.57 -20.30 -78.43
N VAL A 58 95.63 -20.49 -79.38
CA VAL A 58 95.88 -21.20 -80.65
C VAL A 58 96.92 -20.48 -81.55
N HIS A 59 97.34 -19.25 -81.22
CA HIS A 59 98.25 -18.45 -82.06
C HIS A 59 99.70 -18.24 -81.55
N SER A 60 100.14 -18.72 -80.38
CA SER A 60 101.48 -18.29 -79.86
C SER A 60 102.39 -19.31 -79.15
N GLN A 61 102.10 -20.62 -79.16
CA GLN A 61 103.02 -21.70 -78.75
C GLN A 61 104.01 -21.40 -77.59
N ASN A 62 103.54 -20.83 -76.46
CA ASN A 62 104.34 -20.58 -75.26
C ASN A 62 103.44 -20.65 -74.00
N VAL A 63 103.61 -21.69 -73.19
CA VAL A 63 102.71 -22.06 -72.08
C VAL A 63 102.96 -21.22 -70.81
N ASP A 64 104.18 -20.77 -70.56
CA ASP A 64 104.54 -20.02 -69.34
C ASP A 64 103.98 -18.57 -69.32
N ALA A 65 103.71 -18.00 -70.49
CA ALA A 65 103.09 -16.67 -70.62
C ALA A 65 101.58 -16.67 -70.33
N LEU A 66 100.94 -17.84 -70.35
CA LEU A 66 99.51 -18.02 -70.09
C LEU A 66 99.22 -17.93 -68.58
N ASP A 67 100.03 -18.62 -67.77
CA ASP A 67 99.84 -18.71 -66.32
C ASP A 67 100.01 -17.32 -65.65
N THR A 68 101.03 -16.58 -66.08
CA THR A 68 101.34 -15.25 -65.54
C THR A 68 100.27 -14.19 -65.91
N ARG A 69 99.60 -14.34 -67.06
CA ARG A 69 98.50 -13.44 -67.48
C ARG A 69 97.18 -13.78 -66.80
N MET A 70 96.92 -15.06 -66.59
CA MET A 70 95.73 -15.56 -65.90
C MET A 70 95.72 -15.14 -64.42
N GLU A 71 96.89 -15.15 -63.74
CA GLU A 71 97.01 -14.63 -62.37
C GLU A 71 96.94 -13.10 -62.26
N SER A 72 97.65 -12.36 -63.12
CA SER A 72 97.82 -10.91 -62.95
C SER A 72 96.63 -10.05 -63.42
N GLN A 73 95.84 -10.52 -64.39
CA GLN A 73 94.71 -9.74 -64.93
C GLN A 73 93.33 -10.26 -64.51
N LEU A 74 93.17 -11.57 -64.30
CA LEU A 74 91.85 -12.20 -64.16
C LEU A 74 91.42 -12.40 -62.70
N GLN A 75 92.34 -12.77 -61.81
CA GLN A 75 92.06 -12.88 -60.37
C GLN A 75 91.46 -11.61 -59.74
N PRO A 76 91.99 -10.39 -59.94
CA PRO A 76 91.45 -9.20 -59.30
C PRO A 76 90.05 -8.81 -59.83
N VAL A 77 89.72 -9.17 -61.07
CA VAL A 77 88.41 -8.89 -61.67
C VAL A 77 87.35 -9.87 -61.14
N LEU A 78 87.67 -11.17 -61.10
CA LEU A 78 86.78 -12.20 -60.57
C LEU A 78 86.51 -12.01 -59.08
N THR A 79 87.53 -11.66 -58.29
CA THR A 79 87.36 -11.39 -56.84
C THR A 79 86.50 -10.15 -56.59
N ARG A 80 86.71 -9.03 -57.30
CA ARG A 80 85.85 -7.83 -57.17
C ARG A 80 84.41 -8.09 -57.59
N GLN A 81 84.17 -8.86 -58.65
CA GLN A 81 82.82 -9.21 -59.07
C GLN A 81 82.13 -10.17 -58.08
N ALA A 82 82.84 -11.19 -57.58
CA ALA A 82 82.33 -12.09 -56.56
C ALA A 82 81.97 -11.33 -55.27
N GLN A 83 82.83 -10.40 -54.83
CA GLN A 83 82.60 -9.61 -53.63
C GLN A 83 81.39 -8.67 -53.77
N ARG A 84 81.15 -8.09 -54.96
CA ARG A 84 79.97 -7.26 -55.24
C ARG A 84 78.67 -8.06 -55.20
N LEU A 85 78.66 -9.28 -55.75
CA LEU A 85 77.51 -10.17 -55.71
C LEU A 85 77.20 -10.65 -54.28
N ILE A 86 78.23 -10.94 -53.48
CA ILE A 86 78.06 -11.32 -52.07
C ILE A 86 77.40 -10.17 -51.29
N TRP A 87 77.89 -8.94 -51.41
CA TRP A 87 77.32 -7.78 -50.70
C TRP A 87 75.86 -7.47 -51.09
N LEU A 88 75.49 -7.61 -52.37
CA LEU A 88 74.10 -7.47 -52.82
C LEU A 88 73.17 -8.50 -52.17
N ARG A 89 73.61 -9.77 -52.09
CA ARG A 89 72.82 -10.84 -51.46
C ARG A 89 72.71 -10.69 -49.95
N VAL A 90 73.76 -10.20 -49.28
CA VAL A 90 73.71 -9.84 -47.86
C VAL A 90 72.68 -8.72 -47.65
N GLY A 91 72.66 -7.70 -48.51
CA GLY A 91 71.65 -6.64 -48.49
C GLY A 91 70.21 -7.15 -48.62
N GLU A 92 69.95 -8.04 -49.58
CA GLU A 92 68.64 -8.70 -49.76
C GLU A 92 68.20 -9.48 -48.51
N THR A 93 69.12 -10.21 -47.87
CA THR A 93 68.80 -10.94 -46.62
C THR A 93 68.48 -10.02 -45.46
N VAL A 94 69.25 -8.96 -45.25
CA VAL A 94 69.01 -8.00 -44.17
C VAL A 94 67.65 -7.31 -44.37
N ALA A 95 67.33 -6.91 -45.60
CA ALA A 95 66.03 -6.32 -45.93
C ALA A 95 64.87 -7.29 -45.64
N LEU A 96 64.99 -8.56 -46.01
CA LEU A 96 63.95 -9.57 -45.74
C LEU A 96 63.75 -9.81 -44.24
N PHE A 97 64.84 -9.87 -43.46
CA PHE A 97 64.76 -9.98 -42.00
C PHE A 97 64.08 -8.78 -41.35
N ILE A 98 64.35 -7.56 -41.84
CA ILE A 98 63.68 -6.33 -41.36
C ILE A 98 62.18 -6.38 -41.68
N VAL A 99 61.80 -6.76 -42.90
CA VAL A 99 60.39 -6.83 -43.32
C VAL A 99 59.64 -7.92 -42.56
N LEU A 100 60.20 -9.13 -42.43
CA LEU A 100 59.58 -10.22 -41.67
C LEU A 100 59.52 -9.92 -40.17
N GLY A 101 60.56 -9.31 -39.60
CA GLY A 101 60.57 -8.87 -38.22
C GLY A 101 59.54 -7.77 -37.94
N GLY A 102 59.41 -6.80 -38.84
CA GLY A 102 58.39 -5.74 -38.77
C GLY A 102 56.97 -6.29 -38.94
N ALA A 103 56.75 -7.19 -39.90
CA ALA A 103 55.46 -7.86 -40.11
C ALA A 103 55.06 -8.72 -38.89
N PHE A 104 56.01 -9.45 -38.29
CA PHE A 104 55.78 -10.22 -37.07
C PHE A 104 55.43 -9.30 -35.88
N PHE A 105 56.18 -8.21 -35.69
CA PHE A 105 55.90 -7.25 -34.62
C PHE A 105 54.52 -6.59 -34.80
N ALA A 106 54.15 -6.24 -36.03
CA ALA A 106 52.83 -5.73 -36.36
C ALA A 106 51.73 -6.78 -36.09
N LEU A 107 51.93 -8.03 -36.50
CA LEU A 107 50.97 -9.12 -36.32
C LEU A 107 50.81 -9.51 -34.84
N ALA A 108 51.90 -9.56 -34.07
CA ALA A 108 51.89 -9.79 -32.63
C ALA A 108 51.20 -8.64 -31.88
N ARG A 109 51.48 -7.40 -32.27
CA ARG A 109 50.77 -6.21 -31.74
C ARG A 109 49.28 -6.27 -32.05
N PHE A 110 48.89 -6.69 -33.26
CA PHE A 110 47.47 -6.74 -33.64
C PHE A 110 46.71 -7.89 -32.96
N ASN A 111 47.30 -9.09 -32.91
CA ASN A 111 46.64 -10.29 -32.40
C ASN A 111 46.70 -10.43 -30.88
N LEU A 112 47.70 -9.86 -30.20
CA LEU A 112 47.84 -9.98 -28.74
C LEU A 112 47.25 -8.77 -28.00
N LEU A 113 47.44 -7.54 -28.51
CA LEU A 113 47.03 -6.33 -27.77
C LEU A 113 45.54 -6.00 -27.94
N ARG A 114 44.89 -6.37 -29.07
CA ARG A 114 43.45 -6.14 -29.24
C ARG A 114 42.58 -6.95 -28.26
N PRO A 115 42.75 -8.28 -28.12
CA PRO A 115 41.94 -9.07 -27.18
C PRO A 115 42.21 -8.69 -25.72
N LEU A 116 43.47 -8.39 -25.38
CA LEU A 116 43.84 -7.93 -24.03
C LEU A 116 43.15 -6.61 -23.68
N ARG A 117 43.14 -5.63 -24.61
CA ARG A 117 42.40 -4.37 -24.41
C ARG A 117 40.92 -4.60 -24.16
N ALA A 118 40.26 -5.38 -25.02
CA ALA A 118 38.84 -5.69 -24.85
C ALA A 118 38.52 -6.41 -23.53
N LYS A 119 39.44 -7.24 -23.02
CA LYS A 119 39.30 -7.88 -21.71
C LYS A 119 39.52 -6.93 -20.54
N PHE A 120 40.48 -6.01 -20.63
CA PHE A 120 40.68 -4.97 -19.62
C PHE A 120 39.54 -3.95 -19.61
N ASP A 121 39.02 -3.56 -20.77
CA ASP A 121 37.81 -2.71 -20.86
C ASP A 121 36.61 -3.40 -20.20
N ALA A 122 36.37 -4.68 -20.50
CA ALA A 122 35.30 -5.45 -19.84
C ALA A 122 35.50 -5.62 -18.32
N LEU A 123 36.75 -5.70 -17.84
CA LEU A 123 37.06 -5.75 -16.40
C LEU A 123 36.87 -4.38 -15.73
N THR A 124 37.23 -3.29 -16.40
CA THR A 124 36.97 -1.91 -15.92
C THR A 124 35.47 -1.66 -15.83
N ASP A 125 34.71 -2.03 -16.87
CA ASP A 125 33.25 -1.92 -16.86
C ASP A 125 32.61 -2.79 -15.77
N GLY A 126 33.13 -4.00 -15.56
CA GLY A 126 32.68 -4.90 -14.50
C GLY A 126 32.95 -4.35 -13.09
N ALA A 127 34.14 -3.80 -12.86
CA ALA A 127 34.51 -3.16 -11.59
C ALA A 127 33.68 -1.89 -11.35
N ALA A 128 33.44 -1.08 -12.37
CA ALA A 128 32.57 0.10 -12.28
C ALA A 128 31.12 -0.28 -11.89
N ARG A 129 30.57 -1.35 -12.48
CA ARG A 129 29.25 -1.88 -12.10
C ARG A 129 29.21 -2.39 -10.66
N ILE A 130 30.26 -3.12 -10.22
CA ILE A 130 30.37 -3.56 -8.82
C ILE A 130 30.40 -2.34 -7.89
N GLN A 131 31.16 -1.30 -8.22
CA GLN A 131 31.23 -0.07 -7.44
C GLN A 131 29.85 0.57 -7.26
N GLU A 132 29.12 0.74 -8.37
CA GLU A 132 27.76 1.31 -8.39
C GLU A 132 26.76 0.46 -7.60
N ASP A 133 26.73 -0.86 -7.84
CA ASP A 133 25.85 -1.79 -7.12
C ASP A 133 26.13 -1.78 -5.61
N THR A 134 27.40 -1.66 -5.23
CA THR A 134 27.82 -1.67 -3.84
C THR A 134 27.49 -0.38 -3.11
N GLU A 135 27.64 0.78 -3.77
CA GLU A 135 27.17 2.06 -3.26
C GLU A 135 25.65 2.06 -3.06
N ARG A 136 24.91 1.43 -3.98
CA ARG A 136 23.46 1.25 -3.84
C ARG A 136 23.10 0.36 -2.65
N ILE A 137 23.76 -0.79 -2.48
CA ILE A 137 23.51 -1.67 -1.31
C ILE A 137 23.81 -0.95 0.00
N ALA A 138 24.86 -0.12 0.06
CA ALA A 138 25.17 0.67 1.25
C ALA A 138 24.06 1.70 1.56
N GLN A 139 23.56 2.41 0.54
CA GLN A 139 22.45 3.35 0.69
C GLN A 139 21.16 2.64 1.13
N ASP A 140 20.86 1.49 0.54
CA ASP A 140 19.68 0.68 0.90
C ASP A 140 19.78 0.15 2.34
N ALA A 141 20.98 -0.23 2.79
CA ALA A 141 21.22 -0.64 4.17
C ALA A 141 21.04 0.51 5.17
N GLU A 142 21.51 1.72 4.85
CA GLU A 142 21.28 2.91 5.68
C GLU A 142 19.78 3.27 5.74
N ALA A 143 19.09 3.23 4.60
CA ALA A 143 17.65 3.45 4.53
C ALA A 143 16.87 2.41 5.34
N LEU A 144 17.26 1.13 5.26
CA LEU A 144 16.66 0.04 6.04
C LEU A 144 16.83 0.28 7.54
N THR A 145 18.00 0.70 8.01
CA THR A 145 18.22 1.06 9.41
C THR A 145 17.32 2.22 9.85
N SER A 146 17.15 3.25 9.01
CA SER A 146 16.25 4.38 9.30
C SER A 146 14.77 3.99 9.38
N VAL A 147 14.33 3.10 8.49
CA VAL A 147 12.96 2.53 8.54
C VAL A 147 12.78 1.68 9.79
N THR A 148 13.73 0.80 10.08
CA THR A 148 13.70 -0.11 11.24
C THR A 148 13.65 0.66 12.55
N ALA A 149 14.35 1.81 12.64
CA ALA A 149 14.27 2.70 13.81
C ALA A 149 12.86 3.30 14.02
N ARG A 150 12.15 3.63 12.93
CA ARG A 150 10.75 4.09 13.02
C ARG A 150 9.78 2.96 13.37
N GLU A 151 10.05 1.74 12.89
CA GLU A 151 9.30 0.55 13.27
C GLU A 151 9.47 0.23 14.76
N ALA A 152 10.69 0.36 15.29
CA ALA A 152 10.95 0.22 16.73
C ALA A 152 10.13 1.22 17.56
N ALA A 153 10.13 2.50 17.17
CA ALA A 153 9.31 3.51 17.84
C ALA A 153 7.80 3.21 17.75
N SER A 154 7.34 2.66 16.62
CA SER A 154 5.94 2.26 16.45
C SER A 154 5.59 1.06 17.35
N ILE A 155 6.52 0.12 17.52
CA ILE A 155 6.35 -1.03 18.42
C ILE A 155 6.35 -0.61 19.89
N GLU A 156 7.15 0.39 20.28
CA GLU A 156 7.08 0.99 21.63
C GLU A 156 5.69 1.61 21.89
N GLU A 157 5.13 2.33 20.92
CA GLU A 157 3.78 2.91 21.04
C GLU A 157 2.69 1.82 21.13
N ILE A 158 2.83 0.75 20.33
CA ILE A 158 1.94 -0.41 20.40
C ILE A 158 2.05 -1.09 21.76
N ALA A 159 3.26 -1.29 22.29
CA ALA A 159 3.47 -1.88 23.61
C ALA A 159 2.80 -1.06 24.71
N ALA A 160 2.98 0.27 24.70
CA ALA A 160 2.31 1.17 25.64
C ALA A 160 0.78 1.09 25.54
N THR A 161 0.25 1.00 24.32
CA THR A 161 -1.20 0.82 24.08
C THR A 161 -1.69 -0.52 24.61
N VAL A 162 -0.91 -1.59 24.46
CA VAL A 162 -1.23 -2.93 24.97
C VAL A 162 -1.18 -2.98 26.50
N GLU A 163 -0.25 -2.28 27.14
CA GLU A 163 -0.24 -2.11 28.60
C GLU A 163 -1.49 -1.38 29.10
N GLU A 164 -1.90 -0.31 28.41
CA GLU A 164 -3.13 0.41 28.76
C GLU A 164 -4.37 -0.47 28.57
N LEU A 165 -4.44 -1.25 27.49
CA LEU A 165 -5.48 -2.25 27.24
C LEU A 165 -5.51 -3.32 28.34
N SER A 166 -4.35 -3.77 28.80
CA SER A 166 -4.23 -4.72 29.91
C SER A 166 -4.86 -4.16 31.17
N SER A 167 -4.47 -2.93 31.55
CA SER A 167 -5.03 -2.23 32.71
C SER A 167 -6.54 -2.00 32.60
N MET A 168 -7.03 -1.63 31.42
CA MET A 168 -8.48 -1.48 31.18
C MET A 168 -9.22 -2.82 31.32
N THR A 169 -8.65 -3.89 30.80
CA THR A 169 -9.25 -5.24 30.86
C THR A 169 -9.32 -5.74 32.30
N GLU A 170 -8.27 -5.52 33.09
CA GLU A 170 -8.26 -5.87 34.52
C GLU A 170 -9.31 -5.08 35.30
N ARG A 171 -9.41 -3.76 35.05
CA ARG A 171 -10.46 -2.93 35.67
C ARG A 171 -11.87 -3.37 35.26
N ASN A 172 -12.09 -3.76 34.01
CA ASN A 172 -13.38 -4.27 33.56
C ASN A 172 -13.74 -5.58 34.26
N ALA A 173 -12.79 -6.49 34.42
CA ALA A 173 -13.00 -7.74 35.16
C ALA A 173 -13.34 -7.45 36.63
N ASP A 174 -12.67 -6.48 37.26
CA ASP A 174 -12.97 -6.10 38.64
C ASP A 174 -14.33 -5.43 38.79
N HIS A 175 -14.67 -4.48 37.90
CA HIS A 175 -15.99 -3.86 37.86
C HIS A 175 -17.10 -4.88 37.63
N ALA A 176 -16.88 -5.90 36.79
CA ALA A 176 -17.83 -6.98 36.60
C ALA A 176 -18.03 -7.78 37.90
N ARG A 177 -16.96 -8.14 38.61
CA ARG A 177 -17.06 -8.81 39.92
C ARG A 177 -17.82 -7.98 40.96
N GLN A 178 -17.49 -6.68 41.06
CA GLN A 178 -18.18 -5.77 41.98
C GLN A 178 -19.66 -5.62 41.63
N THR A 179 -19.98 -5.52 40.34
CA THR A 179 -21.36 -5.40 39.86
C THR A 179 -22.15 -6.69 40.14
N ASP A 180 -21.54 -7.87 39.96
CA ASP A 180 -22.21 -9.15 40.26
C ASP A 180 -22.54 -9.28 41.75
N ALA A 181 -21.61 -8.86 42.63
CA ALA A 181 -21.86 -8.80 44.07
C ALA A 181 -23.04 -7.86 44.40
N LEU A 182 -23.08 -6.67 43.80
CA LEU A 182 -24.19 -5.72 43.96
C LEU A 182 -25.52 -6.26 43.43
N MET A 183 -25.50 -7.02 42.32
CA MET A 183 -26.69 -7.70 41.81
C MET A 183 -27.17 -8.80 42.77
N GLY A 184 -26.26 -9.51 43.43
CA GLY A 184 -26.59 -10.47 44.49
C GLY A 184 -27.29 -9.84 45.70
N GLU A 185 -26.81 -8.69 46.16
CA GLU A 185 -27.46 -7.91 47.22
C GLU A 185 -28.83 -7.37 46.77
N THR A 186 -28.90 -6.84 45.55
CA THR A 186 -30.15 -6.35 44.95
C THR A 186 -31.19 -7.47 44.85
N ARG A 187 -30.79 -8.66 44.42
CA ARG A 187 -31.65 -9.85 44.36
C ARG A 187 -32.18 -10.23 45.74
N THR A 188 -31.32 -10.18 46.76
CA THR A 188 -31.72 -10.45 48.15
C THR A 188 -32.79 -9.46 48.61
N THR A 189 -32.58 -8.16 48.34
CA THR A 189 -33.54 -7.08 48.68
C THR A 189 -34.88 -7.26 47.97
N VAL A 190 -34.87 -7.56 46.67
CA VAL A 190 -36.10 -7.81 45.89
C VAL A 190 -36.84 -9.05 46.40
N THR A 191 -36.11 -10.10 46.79
CA THR A 191 -36.71 -11.32 47.38
C THR A 191 -37.40 -11.03 48.72
N GLN A 192 -36.77 -10.23 49.57
CA GLN A 192 -37.37 -9.77 50.83
C GLN A 192 -38.59 -8.87 50.62
N ALA A 193 -38.56 -7.99 49.62
CA ALA A 193 -39.70 -7.17 49.24
C ALA A 193 -40.88 -8.02 48.74
N SER A 194 -40.62 -9.02 47.88
CA SER A 194 -41.64 -9.97 47.41
C SER A 194 -42.26 -10.77 48.57
N THR A 195 -41.43 -11.21 49.53
CA THR A 195 -41.90 -11.89 50.75
C THR A 195 -42.79 -10.98 51.61
N SER A 196 -42.41 -9.71 51.78
CA SER A 196 -43.22 -8.72 52.52
C SER A 196 -44.56 -8.43 51.84
N MET A 197 -44.58 -8.39 50.51
CA MET A 197 -45.82 -8.25 49.74
C MET A 197 -46.76 -9.45 49.89
N HIS A 198 -46.20 -10.66 50.07
CA HIS A 198 -47.00 -11.84 50.40
C HIS A 198 -47.72 -11.67 51.74
N GLY A 199 -47.01 -11.25 52.79
CA GLY A 199 -47.61 -10.99 54.10
C GLY A 199 -48.65 -9.86 54.08
N LEU A 200 -48.44 -8.82 53.25
CA LEU A 200 -49.42 -7.76 53.04
C LEU A 200 -50.69 -8.28 52.36
N PHE A 201 -50.56 -9.15 51.36
CA PHE A 201 -51.68 -9.78 50.69
C PHE A 201 -52.51 -10.63 51.66
N ASP A 202 -51.86 -11.45 52.48
CA ASP A 202 -52.52 -12.26 53.51
C ASP A 202 -53.30 -11.40 54.52
N SER A 203 -52.71 -10.27 54.92
CA SER A 203 -53.35 -9.31 55.84
C SER A 203 -54.61 -8.68 55.22
N ILE A 204 -54.57 -8.32 53.93
CA ILE A 204 -55.74 -7.79 53.22
C ILE A 204 -56.84 -8.85 53.08
N GLU A 205 -56.49 -10.10 52.79
CA GLU A 205 -57.46 -11.20 52.75
C GLU A 205 -58.09 -11.46 54.12
N GLN A 206 -57.32 -11.35 55.22
CA GLN A 206 -57.86 -11.45 56.57
C GLN A 206 -58.81 -10.28 56.90
N ILE A 207 -58.47 -9.04 56.52
CA ILE A 207 -59.34 -7.87 56.68
C ILE A 207 -60.65 -8.07 55.90
N LYS A 208 -60.56 -8.53 54.65
CA LYS A 208 -61.72 -8.82 53.80
C LYS A 208 -62.67 -9.83 54.46
N ARG A 209 -62.14 -10.92 55.03
CA ARG A 209 -62.95 -11.91 55.77
C ARG A 209 -63.59 -11.31 57.02
N SER A 210 -62.84 -10.51 57.77
CA SER A 210 -63.34 -9.83 58.98
C SER A 210 -64.47 -8.84 58.66
N SER A 211 -64.32 -8.04 57.60
CA SER A 211 -65.35 -7.11 57.16
C SER A 211 -66.61 -7.82 56.62
N ALA A 212 -66.46 -8.95 55.94
CA ALA A 212 -67.59 -9.80 55.53
C ALA A 212 -68.36 -10.34 56.74
N ALA A 213 -67.66 -10.89 57.73
CA ALA A 213 -68.28 -11.36 58.97
C ALA A 213 -68.99 -10.22 59.74
N THR A 214 -68.40 -9.02 59.75
CA THR A 214 -69.02 -7.84 60.36
C THR A 214 -70.31 -7.44 59.61
N SER A 215 -70.30 -7.51 58.27
CA SER A 215 -71.50 -7.26 57.45
C SER A 215 -72.65 -8.22 57.80
N GLU A 216 -72.34 -9.50 57.99
CA GLU A 216 -73.30 -10.53 58.42
C GLU A 216 -73.88 -10.25 59.82
N ILE A 217 -73.04 -9.84 60.77
CA ILE A 217 -73.49 -9.44 62.12
C ILE A 217 -74.44 -8.24 62.04
N ILE A 218 -74.10 -7.21 61.27
CA ILE A 218 -74.97 -6.03 61.10
C ILE A 218 -76.30 -6.41 60.44
N SER A 219 -76.29 -7.29 59.43
CA SER A 219 -77.52 -7.82 58.83
C SER A 219 -78.39 -8.55 59.86
N THR A 220 -77.77 -9.30 60.78
CA THR A 220 -78.48 -9.99 61.87
C THR A 220 -79.08 -8.98 62.85
N ILE A 221 -78.37 -7.91 63.19
CA ILE A 221 -78.88 -6.84 64.07
C ILE A 221 -80.09 -6.14 63.44
N ASP A 222 -80.05 -5.84 62.14
CA ASP A 222 -81.20 -5.25 61.43
C ASP A 222 -82.42 -6.18 61.46
N GLN A 223 -82.22 -7.49 61.26
CA GLN A 223 -83.28 -8.50 61.42
C GLN A 223 -83.86 -8.54 62.84
N ILE A 224 -83.02 -8.50 63.88
CA ILE A 224 -83.46 -8.46 65.28
C ILE A 224 -84.25 -7.17 65.56
N ALA A 225 -83.77 -6.03 65.07
CA ALA A 225 -84.45 -4.74 65.22
C ALA A 225 -85.84 -4.78 64.54
N PHE A 226 -85.93 -5.35 63.34
CA PHE A 226 -87.20 -5.54 62.63
C PHE A 226 -88.17 -6.45 63.41
N GLN A 227 -87.69 -7.62 63.89
CA GLN A 227 -88.50 -8.53 64.70
C GLN A 227 -88.99 -7.84 65.99
N THR A 228 -88.12 -7.09 66.67
CA THR A 228 -88.45 -6.33 67.89
C THR A 228 -89.51 -5.27 67.62
N ASN A 229 -89.43 -4.58 66.49
CA ASN A 229 -90.41 -3.59 66.06
C ASN A 229 -91.81 -4.23 65.82
N ILE A 230 -91.87 -5.43 65.23
CA ILE A 230 -93.12 -6.19 65.05
C ILE A 230 -93.67 -6.69 66.40
N LEU A 231 -92.82 -7.20 67.29
CA LEU A 231 -93.19 -7.59 68.65
C LEU A 231 -93.77 -6.43 69.46
N ALA A 232 -93.11 -5.27 69.41
CA ALA A 232 -93.55 -4.05 70.08
C ALA A 232 -94.88 -3.55 69.52
N LEU A 233 -95.07 -3.62 68.20
CA LEU A 233 -96.35 -3.30 67.56
C LEU A 233 -97.47 -4.23 68.04
N ASN A 234 -97.23 -5.54 68.09
CA ASN A 234 -98.19 -6.50 68.60
C ASN A 234 -98.54 -6.23 70.08
N ALA A 235 -97.54 -5.89 70.89
CA ALA A 235 -97.74 -5.51 72.30
C ALA A 235 -98.55 -4.22 72.45
N ALA A 236 -98.30 -3.21 71.60
CA ALA A 236 -99.06 -1.96 71.59
C ALA A 236 -100.54 -2.20 71.20
N ILE A 237 -100.80 -3.09 70.24
CA ILE A 237 -102.15 -3.50 69.83
C ILE A 237 -102.87 -4.19 71.00
N GLU A 238 -102.23 -5.14 71.68
CA GLU A 238 -102.86 -5.86 72.79
C GLU A 238 -103.05 -4.96 74.02
N ALA A 239 -102.14 -4.01 74.28
CA ALA A 239 -102.29 -2.98 75.30
C ALA A 239 -103.49 -2.05 75.01
N ALA A 240 -103.69 -1.64 73.76
CA ALA A 240 -104.86 -0.88 73.35
C ALA A 240 -106.16 -1.68 73.52
N ARG A 241 -106.11 -3.00 73.29
CA ARG A 241 -107.23 -3.93 73.47
C ARG A 241 -107.66 -4.07 74.94
N ALA A 242 -106.72 -3.94 75.88
CA ALA A 242 -106.98 -4.01 77.32
C ALA A 242 -107.58 -2.72 77.94
N GLY A 243 -107.73 -1.63 77.16
CA GLY A 243 -108.35 -0.39 77.62
C GLY A 243 -107.53 0.35 78.70
N GLU A 244 -108.17 0.86 79.75
CA GLU A 244 -107.48 1.63 80.81
C GLU A 244 -106.42 0.82 81.56
N PHE A 245 -106.61 -0.49 81.72
CA PHE A 245 -105.63 -1.36 82.39
C PHE A 245 -104.35 -1.58 81.55
N GLY A 246 -104.39 -1.27 80.25
CA GLY A 246 -103.27 -1.44 79.31
C GLY A 246 -102.46 -0.17 79.05
N ALA A 247 -102.89 1.00 79.50
CA ALA A 247 -102.24 2.30 79.22
C ALA A 247 -100.75 2.32 79.64
N SER A 248 -100.48 1.74 80.82
CA SER A 248 -99.21 1.15 81.27
C SER A 248 -98.24 0.68 80.20
N PHE A 249 -98.69 -0.41 79.59
CA PHE A 249 -97.94 -1.23 78.65
C PHE A 249 -97.88 -0.61 77.27
N ALA A 250 -98.89 0.19 76.88
CA ALA A 250 -98.91 0.88 75.59
C ALA A 250 -97.74 1.87 75.45
N VAL A 251 -97.43 2.61 76.52
CA VAL A 251 -96.28 3.55 76.54
C VAL A 251 -94.95 2.80 76.42
N VAL A 252 -94.78 1.70 77.17
CA VAL A 252 -93.57 0.86 77.08
C VAL A 252 -93.42 0.25 75.69
N ALA A 253 -94.52 -0.22 75.09
CA ALA A 253 -94.50 -0.80 73.75
C ALA A 253 -94.09 0.23 72.68
N ASP A 254 -94.57 1.47 72.75
CA ASP A 254 -94.19 2.51 71.79
C ASP A 254 -92.74 2.98 71.97
N GLU A 255 -92.24 3.01 73.21
CA GLU A 255 -90.81 3.28 73.50
C GLU A 255 -89.92 2.17 72.93
N VAL A 256 -90.27 0.89 73.15
CA VAL A 256 -89.55 -0.26 72.58
C VAL A 256 -89.58 -0.20 71.04
N ARG A 257 -90.72 0.20 70.45
CA ARG A 257 -90.86 0.37 69.00
C ARG A 257 -89.94 1.46 68.46
N THR A 258 -89.83 2.58 69.19
CA THR A 258 -88.92 3.68 68.85
C THR A 258 -87.46 3.25 68.95
N LEU A 259 -87.07 2.53 70.01
CA LEU A 259 -85.73 1.95 70.14
C LEU A 259 -85.41 0.99 68.99
N ALA A 260 -86.35 0.10 68.62
CA ALA A 260 -86.18 -0.85 67.53
C ALA A 260 -85.96 -0.14 66.18
N ARG A 261 -86.73 0.92 65.89
CA ARG A 261 -86.53 1.74 64.68
C ARG A 261 -85.17 2.44 64.66
N ASN A 262 -84.75 3.00 65.80
CA ASN A 262 -83.44 3.65 65.92
C ASN A 262 -82.30 2.63 65.74
N ALA A 263 -82.45 1.41 66.26
CA ALA A 263 -81.49 0.33 66.09
C ALA A 263 -81.36 -0.10 64.61
N ALA A 264 -82.48 -0.23 63.89
CA ALA A 264 -82.48 -0.52 62.45
C ALA A 264 -81.82 0.60 61.64
N GLU A 265 -82.10 1.87 61.97
CA GLU A 265 -81.45 3.00 61.29
C GLU A 265 -79.92 3.02 61.54
N ALA A 266 -79.49 2.74 62.77
CA ALA A 266 -78.08 2.62 63.12
C ALA A 266 -77.41 1.44 62.39
N ALA A 267 -78.05 0.27 62.37
CA ALA A 267 -77.58 -0.90 61.64
C ALA A 267 -77.41 -0.60 60.14
N LYS A 268 -78.39 0.07 59.53
CA LYS A 268 -78.31 0.49 58.12
C LYS A 268 -77.16 1.47 57.84
N LYS A 269 -76.93 2.45 58.71
CA LYS A 269 -75.78 3.37 58.59
C LYS A 269 -74.45 2.61 58.70
N THR A 270 -74.33 1.68 59.64
CA THR A 270 -73.14 0.85 59.78
C THR A 270 -72.94 -0.08 58.59
N ALA A 271 -74.01 -0.63 58.01
CA ALA A 271 -73.94 -1.47 56.80
C ALA A 271 -73.33 -0.69 55.62
N VAL A 272 -73.76 0.56 55.40
CA VAL A 272 -73.19 1.42 54.34
C VAL A 272 -71.69 1.68 54.56
N LEU A 273 -71.26 1.92 55.81
CA LEU A 273 -69.84 2.10 56.12
C LEU A 273 -69.00 0.83 55.87
N ILE A 274 -69.54 -0.34 56.20
CA ILE A 274 -68.91 -1.64 55.94
C ILE A 274 -68.81 -1.89 54.44
N GLU A 275 -69.86 -1.59 53.67
CA GLU A 275 -69.86 -1.73 52.21
C GLU A 275 -68.78 -0.85 51.56
N GLY A 276 -68.66 0.40 52.02
CA GLY A 276 -67.57 1.29 51.60
C GLY A 276 -66.17 0.75 51.94
N THR A 277 -66.02 0.17 53.13
CA THR A 277 -64.75 -0.45 53.56
C THR A 277 -64.43 -1.67 52.71
N ASN A 278 -65.41 -2.52 52.39
CA ASN A 278 -65.24 -3.68 51.51
C ASN A 278 -64.77 -3.26 50.11
N ALA A 279 -65.34 -2.18 49.55
CA ALA A 279 -64.91 -1.65 48.26
C ALA A 279 -63.44 -1.18 48.30
N GLN A 280 -63.04 -0.47 49.36
CA GLN A 280 -61.64 -0.03 49.54
C GLN A 280 -60.66 -1.21 49.70
N VAL A 281 -61.05 -2.23 50.47
CA VAL A 281 -60.24 -3.45 50.66
C VAL A 281 -60.08 -4.22 49.35
N ALA A 282 -61.13 -4.34 48.54
CA ALA A 282 -61.06 -4.97 47.22
C ALA A 282 -60.13 -4.23 46.25
N GLN A 283 -60.17 -2.88 46.27
CA GLN A 283 -59.24 -2.07 45.50
C GLN A 283 -57.80 -2.25 45.97
N ALA A 284 -57.56 -2.25 47.30
CA ALA A 284 -56.25 -2.50 47.87
C ALA A 284 -55.69 -3.88 47.51
N ALA A 285 -56.53 -4.93 47.52
CA ALA A 285 -56.15 -6.28 47.10
C ALA A 285 -55.64 -6.31 45.64
N THR A 286 -56.33 -5.59 44.75
CA THR A 286 -55.94 -5.48 43.34
C THR A 286 -54.58 -4.80 43.18
N LEU A 287 -54.37 -3.67 43.86
CA LEU A 287 -53.11 -2.93 43.82
C LEU A 287 -51.93 -3.75 44.38
N VAL A 288 -52.14 -4.51 45.46
CA VAL A 288 -51.11 -5.39 46.02
C VAL A 288 -50.78 -6.55 45.08
N ALA A 289 -51.78 -7.14 44.43
CA ALA A 289 -51.56 -8.20 43.44
C ALA A 289 -50.74 -7.70 42.23
N GLU A 290 -51.07 -6.52 41.69
CA GLU A 290 -50.29 -5.89 40.62
C GLU A 290 -48.86 -5.56 41.06
N THR A 291 -48.70 -5.04 42.28
CA THR A 291 -47.39 -4.70 42.84
C THR A 291 -46.51 -5.95 43.02
N ARG A 292 -47.10 -7.06 43.47
CA ARG A 292 -46.42 -8.36 43.55
C ARG A 292 -45.91 -8.82 42.20
N GLN A 293 -46.75 -8.78 41.16
CA GLN A 293 -46.34 -9.16 39.80
C GLN A 293 -45.15 -8.31 39.32
N ARG A 294 -45.15 -7.00 39.59
CA ARG A 294 -44.04 -6.11 39.23
C ARG A 294 -42.74 -6.48 39.95
N PHE A 295 -42.79 -6.91 41.22
CA PHE A 295 -41.60 -7.38 41.93
C PHE A 295 -41.05 -8.69 41.35
N ASP A 296 -41.92 -9.60 40.93
CA ASP A 296 -41.52 -10.85 40.28
C ASP A 296 -40.83 -10.56 38.92
N ASP A 297 -41.38 -9.62 38.14
CA ASP A 297 -40.76 -9.16 36.89
C ASP A 297 -39.37 -8.50 37.13
N VAL A 298 -39.25 -7.67 38.19
CA VAL A 298 -37.98 -7.06 38.59
C VAL A 298 -36.95 -8.12 38.98
N ASN A 299 -37.36 -9.14 39.74
CA ASN A 299 -36.48 -10.25 40.12
C ASN A 299 -35.95 -11.00 38.88
N GLY A 300 -36.81 -11.25 37.88
CA GLY A 300 -36.41 -11.83 36.60
C GLY A 300 -35.37 -10.98 35.86
N LYS A 301 -35.58 -9.66 35.81
CA LYS A 301 -34.63 -8.71 35.18
C LYS A 301 -33.30 -8.65 35.92
N VAL A 302 -33.29 -8.66 37.25
CA VAL A 302 -32.04 -8.71 38.05
C VAL A 302 -31.25 -9.99 37.73
N GLY A 303 -31.94 -11.12 37.59
CA GLY A 303 -31.32 -12.38 37.16
C GLY A 303 -30.68 -12.29 35.76
N GLN A 304 -31.37 -11.70 34.79
CA GLN A 304 -30.80 -11.46 33.45
C GLN A 304 -29.59 -10.54 33.48
N SER A 305 -29.65 -9.44 34.25
CA SER A 305 -28.52 -8.51 34.40
C SER A 305 -27.28 -9.18 35.00
N SER A 306 -27.43 -10.01 36.04
CA SER A 306 -26.31 -10.81 36.59
C SER A 306 -25.74 -11.76 35.53
N GLY A 307 -26.59 -12.36 34.69
CA GLY A 307 -26.15 -13.16 33.54
C GLY A 307 -25.26 -12.36 32.56
N PHE A 308 -25.62 -11.12 32.22
CA PHE A 308 -24.79 -10.27 31.37
C PHE A 308 -23.47 -9.89 32.03
N VAL A 309 -23.48 -9.59 33.33
CA VAL A 309 -22.26 -9.27 34.08
C VAL A 309 -21.29 -10.46 34.11
N SER A 310 -21.81 -11.68 34.26
CA SER A 310 -21.01 -12.91 34.16
C SER A 310 -20.36 -13.06 32.79
N GLN A 311 -21.09 -12.79 31.70
CA GLN A 311 -20.54 -12.80 30.33
C GLN A 311 -19.46 -11.74 30.13
N ILE A 312 -19.60 -10.54 30.72
CA ILE A 312 -18.56 -9.49 30.67
C ILE A 312 -17.29 -9.96 31.39
N ALA A 313 -17.41 -10.61 32.55
CA ALA A 313 -16.27 -11.15 33.28
C ALA A 313 -15.54 -12.24 32.47
N GLU A 314 -16.28 -13.14 31.82
CA GLU A 314 -15.72 -14.19 30.95
C GLU A 314 -15.01 -13.59 29.73
N ALA A 315 -15.66 -12.63 29.05
CA ALA A 315 -15.07 -11.93 27.91
C ALA A 315 -13.80 -11.16 28.31
N SER A 316 -13.78 -10.52 29.48
CA SER A 316 -12.61 -9.81 30.00
C SER A 316 -11.46 -10.79 30.30
N ALA A 317 -11.76 -11.99 30.80
CA ALA A 317 -10.74 -13.02 31.02
C ALA A 317 -10.15 -13.56 29.70
N GLU A 318 -10.95 -13.68 28.64
CA GLU A 318 -10.45 -14.03 27.31
C GLU A 318 -9.60 -12.89 26.71
N GLN A 319 -10.03 -11.64 26.87
CA GLN A 319 -9.25 -10.47 26.46
C GLN A 319 -7.88 -10.44 27.14
N ALA A 320 -7.82 -10.73 28.44
CA ALA A 320 -6.56 -10.79 29.18
C ALA A 320 -5.60 -11.84 28.59
N ARG A 321 -6.11 -13.03 28.23
CA ARG A 321 -5.31 -14.05 27.53
C ARG A 321 -4.83 -13.58 26.16
N GLY A 322 -5.69 -12.93 25.38
CA GLY A 322 -5.32 -12.37 24.08
C GLY A 322 -4.24 -11.30 24.19
N ILE A 323 -4.28 -10.48 25.25
CA ILE A 323 -3.27 -9.46 25.55
C ILE A 323 -1.92 -10.10 25.93
N GLU A 324 -1.91 -11.19 26.68
CA GLU A 324 -0.67 -11.93 26.99
C GLU A 324 0.00 -12.48 25.71
N GLN A 325 -0.80 -12.98 24.77
CA GLN A 325 -0.32 -13.41 23.46
C GLN A 325 0.24 -12.24 22.64
N LEU A 326 -0.42 -11.08 22.67
CA LEU A 326 0.09 -9.87 22.01
C LEU A 326 1.42 -9.41 22.59
N ASN A 327 1.58 -9.42 23.92
CA ASN A 327 2.86 -9.09 24.55
C ASN A 327 3.99 -10.03 24.11
N THR A 328 3.69 -11.33 23.98
CA THR A 328 4.66 -12.30 23.46
C THR A 328 5.04 -11.99 22.00
N ALA A 329 4.05 -11.71 21.15
CA ALA A 329 4.28 -11.37 19.75
C ALA A 329 5.08 -10.06 19.58
N ILE A 330 4.82 -9.05 20.42
CA ILE A 330 5.59 -7.80 20.45
C ILE A 330 7.06 -8.08 20.77
N GLY A 331 7.35 -8.95 21.74
CA GLY A 331 8.72 -9.36 22.06
C GLY A 331 9.42 -10.09 20.90
N GLU A 332 8.69 -10.90 20.13
CA GLU A 332 9.24 -11.53 18.92
C GLU A 332 9.54 -10.51 17.81
N VAL A 333 8.65 -9.54 17.61
CA VAL A 333 8.87 -8.46 16.62
C VAL A 333 10.07 -7.59 17.02
N ASP A 334 10.23 -7.25 18.30
CA ASP A 334 11.41 -6.51 18.77
C ASP A 334 12.71 -7.26 18.44
N LYS A 335 12.74 -8.59 18.64
CA LYS A 335 13.88 -9.42 18.26
C LYS A 335 14.15 -9.39 16.75
N ILE A 336 13.11 -9.41 15.91
CA ILE A 336 13.24 -9.31 14.46
C ILE A 336 13.79 -7.93 14.05
N ILE A 337 13.33 -6.86 14.69
CA ILE A 337 13.84 -5.49 14.50
C ILE A 337 15.34 -5.44 14.80
N GLN A 338 15.76 -5.95 15.96
CA GLN A 338 17.19 -5.99 16.33
C GLN A 338 18.02 -6.79 15.32
N GLN A 339 17.50 -7.94 14.86
CA GLN A 339 18.18 -8.76 13.86
C GLN A 339 18.25 -8.06 12.49
N THR A 340 17.23 -7.28 12.13
CA THR A 340 17.18 -6.52 10.87
C THR A 340 18.21 -5.39 10.88
N VAL A 341 18.35 -4.67 12.00
CA VAL A 341 19.41 -3.67 12.19
C VAL A 341 20.79 -4.31 12.05
N ALA A 342 21.03 -5.43 12.75
CA ALA A 342 22.32 -6.14 12.65
C ALA A 342 22.62 -6.59 11.21
N ASN A 343 21.63 -7.10 10.48
CA ASN A 343 21.78 -7.49 9.08
C ASN A 343 22.05 -6.30 8.16
N ALA A 344 21.42 -5.16 8.41
CA ALA A 344 21.65 -3.92 7.66
C ALA A 344 23.08 -3.42 7.89
N GLU A 345 23.56 -3.37 9.14
CA GLU A 345 24.94 -3.01 9.48
C GLU A 345 25.97 -3.94 8.83
N HIS A 346 25.70 -5.25 8.86
CA HIS A 346 26.52 -6.24 8.17
C HIS A 346 26.56 -6.01 6.65
N SER A 347 25.42 -5.67 6.04
CA SER A 347 25.31 -5.41 4.60
C SER A 347 26.05 -4.12 4.20
N ALA A 348 25.95 -3.07 5.00
CA ALA A 348 26.71 -1.84 4.81
C ALA A 348 28.22 -2.09 4.91
N THR A 349 28.66 -2.86 5.91
CA THR A 349 30.08 -3.22 6.09
C THR A 349 30.60 -4.07 4.92
N ALA A 350 29.84 -5.10 4.52
CA ALA A 350 30.19 -5.94 3.37
C ALA A 350 30.28 -5.12 2.07
N SER A 351 29.39 -4.15 1.91
CA SER A 351 29.42 -3.23 0.78
C SER A 351 30.67 -2.35 0.80
N GLN A 352 31.01 -1.74 1.94
CA GLN A 352 32.26 -0.97 2.04
C GLN A 352 33.50 -1.79 1.67
N GLN A 353 33.53 -3.07 2.07
CA GLN A 353 34.61 -3.98 1.68
C GLN A 353 34.62 -4.28 0.16
N MET A 354 33.46 -4.58 -0.44
CA MET A 354 33.35 -4.82 -1.89
C MET A 354 33.75 -3.59 -2.72
N SER A 355 33.40 -2.40 -2.24
CA SER A 355 33.79 -1.12 -2.86
C SER A 355 35.31 -0.94 -2.84
N ALA A 356 35.95 -1.23 -1.70
CA ALA A 356 37.40 -1.20 -1.58
C ALA A 356 38.10 -2.24 -2.49
N GLU A 357 37.56 -3.46 -2.58
CA GLU A 357 38.08 -4.50 -3.47
C GLU A 357 37.93 -4.13 -4.96
N SER A 358 36.80 -3.53 -5.36
CA SER A 358 36.58 -3.03 -6.71
C SER A 358 37.55 -1.89 -7.07
N GLY A 359 37.79 -0.96 -6.14
CA GLY A 359 38.81 0.07 -6.27
C GLY A 359 40.21 -0.51 -6.49
N ALA A 360 40.58 -1.55 -5.73
CA ALA A 360 41.86 -2.24 -5.89
C ALA A 360 41.98 -2.96 -7.26
N ILE A 361 40.90 -3.54 -7.77
CA ILE A 361 40.83 -4.11 -9.12
C ILE A 361 41.09 -3.03 -10.17
N ASN A 362 40.42 -1.87 -10.07
CA ASN A 362 40.63 -0.76 -10.99
C ASN A 362 42.07 -0.24 -10.98
N GLN A 363 42.67 -0.11 -9.79
CA GLN A 363 44.08 0.27 -9.67
C GLN A 363 45.01 -0.75 -10.35
N THR A 364 44.77 -2.04 -10.13
CA THR A 364 45.54 -3.13 -10.77
C THR A 364 45.40 -3.10 -12.30
N ILE A 365 44.19 -2.80 -12.81
CA ILE A 365 43.96 -2.68 -14.25
C ILE A 365 44.79 -1.51 -14.82
N GLU A 366 44.84 -0.36 -14.16
CA GLU A 366 45.64 0.78 -14.66
C GLU A 366 47.15 0.55 -14.58
N GLU A 367 47.63 -0.12 -13.55
CA GLU A 367 49.03 -0.58 -13.50
C GLU A 367 49.36 -1.50 -14.67
N VAL A 368 48.44 -2.39 -15.07
CA VAL A 368 48.65 -3.27 -16.22
C VAL A 368 48.48 -2.54 -17.56
N ARG A 369 47.55 -1.57 -17.68
CA ARG A 369 47.38 -0.76 -18.90
C ARG A 369 48.62 0.07 -19.21
N THR A 370 49.22 0.69 -18.18
CA THR A 370 50.44 1.47 -18.30
C THR A 370 51.63 0.59 -18.72
N LEU A 371 51.74 -0.62 -18.16
CA LEU A 371 52.78 -1.59 -18.53
C LEU A 371 52.66 -2.09 -19.99
N VAL A 372 51.44 -2.15 -20.53
CA VAL A 372 51.15 -2.66 -21.89
C VAL A 372 51.17 -1.53 -22.95
N GLY A 373 51.47 -0.28 -22.56
CA GLY A 373 51.59 0.85 -23.48
C GLY A 373 50.29 1.16 -24.22
N VAL A 374 49.16 1.04 -23.50
CA VAL A 374 47.83 1.42 -24.00
C VAL A 374 47.49 2.77 -23.38
N GLU A 375 47.73 3.85 -24.10
CA GLU A 375 47.25 5.18 -23.69
C GLU A 375 45.72 5.21 -23.66
N HIS A 376 45.22 5.87 -22.62
CA HIS A 376 43.82 6.20 -22.42
C HIS A 376 43.36 7.10 -23.58
N ARG A 377 42.59 6.55 -24.51
CA ARG A 377 41.69 7.39 -25.30
C ARG A 377 40.53 7.69 -24.36
N ALA A 378 40.53 8.89 -23.79
CA ALA A 378 39.37 9.42 -23.10
C ALA A 378 38.16 9.18 -24.01
N THR A 379 37.25 8.34 -23.55
CA THR A 379 35.97 8.10 -24.19
C THR A 379 35.20 9.41 -24.09
N GLU A 380 35.32 10.25 -25.13
CA GLU A 380 34.20 11.11 -25.51
C GLU A 380 32.96 10.23 -25.55
N GLY A 381 31.93 10.69 -24.84
CA GLY A 381 30.72 9.94 -24.55
C GLY A 381 30.26 9.13 -25.75
N VAL A 382 30.13 7.83 -25.51
CA VAL A 382 29.35 6.94 -26.37
C VAL A 382 27.90 7.44 -26.28
N THR A 383 27.56 8.41 -27.12
CA THR A 383 26.19 8.57 -27.59
C THR A 383 25.90 7.33 -28.42
N GLY A 384 25.38 6.31 -27.74
CA GLY A 384 24.94 5.08 -28.38
C GLY A 384 23.81 5.37 -29.36
N GLU A 385 24.05 5.09 -30.64
CA GLU A 385 22.99 4.94 -31.62
C GLU A 385 22.19 3.66 -31.29
N SER A 386 21.12 3.83 -30.50
CA SER A 386 19.76 3.42 -30.85
C SER A 386 18.81 3.98 -29.78
N GLY A 387 18.11 5.06 -30.12
CA GLY A 387 17.40 5.96 -29.20
C GLY A 387 16.09 5.42 -28.62
N ARG A 388 16.11 4.22 -28.04
CA ARG A 388 14.97 3.66 -27.30
C ARG A 388 15.19 3.87 -25.80
N ILE A 389 14.28 4.60 -25.16
CA ILE A 389 14.34 4.92 -23.72
C ILE A 389 13.77 3.75 -22.91
N HIS A 390 14.47 3.30 -21.87
CA HIS A 390 13.95 2.32 -20.92
C HIS A 390 13.30 3.03 -19.73
N LEU A 391 12.02 2.75 -19.49
CA LEU A 391 11.22 3.39 -18.44
C LEU A 391 10.91 2.44 -17.29
N ARG A 392 11.17 2.87 -16.06
CA ARG A 392 10.73 2.16 -14.85
C ARG A 392 9.43 2.78 -14.37
N ILE A 393 8.33 2.03 -14.45
CA ILE A 393 6.99 2.51 -14.10
C ILE A 393 6.52 1.80 -12.84
N SER A 394 6.28 2.57 -11.79
CA SER A 394 5.81 2.04 -10.50
C SER A 394 4.31 1.79 -10.55
N ALA A 395 3.86 0.57 -10.27
CA ALA A 395 2.45 0.17 -10.35
C ALA A 395 2.04 -0.62 -9.11
N CYS A 396 0.84 -0.39 -8.58
CA CYS A 396 0.31 -1.24 -7.52
C CYS A 396 -0.01 -2.65 -8.06
N SER A 397 -0.01 -3.65 -7.18
CA SER A 397 -0.28 -5.06 -7.53
C SER A 397 -1.55 -5.23 -8.36
N LEU A 398 -2.64 -4.57 -7.96
CA LEU A 398 -3.91 -4.59 -8.69
C LEU A 398 -3.78 -4.13 -10.15
N ALA A 399 -3.07 -3.01 -10.38
CA ALA A 399 -2.83 -2.47 -11.72
C ALA A 399 -1.96 -3.41 -12.55
N ALA A 400 -0.86 -3.92 -11.98
CA ALA A 400 0.08 -4.79 -12.67
C ALA A 400 -0.54 -6.15 -13.07
N ASP A 401 -1.30 -6.78 -12.17
CA ASP A 401 -1.97 -8.06 -12.41
C ASP A 401 -3.03 -7.94 -13.51
N SER A 402 -3.89 -6.92 -13.38
CA SER A 402 -4.95 -6.65 -14.35
C SER A 402 -4.40 -6.22 -15.70
N PHE A 403 -3.29 -5.47 -15.72
CA PHE A 403 -2.60 -5.08 -16.95
C PHE A 403 -2.03 -6.29 -17.71
N ARG A 404 -1.47 -7.28 -17.00
CA ARG A 404 -1.05 -8.55 -17.62
C ARG A 404 -2.22 -9.28 -18.27
N GLN A 405 -3.39 -9.28 -17.62
CA GLN A 405 -4.61 -9.87 -18.19
C GLN A 405 -5.13 -9.08 -19.41
N ALA A 406 -5.11 -7.74 -19.33
CA ALA A 406 -5.60 -6.85 -20.39
C ALA A 406 -4.76 -6.95 -21.67
N THR A 407 -3.44 -7.03 -21.52
CA THR A 407 -2.51 -7.13 -22.66
C THR A 407 -2.47 -8.53 -23.24
N ALA A 408 -2.46 -9.58 -22.40
CA ALA A 408 -2.33 -10.98 -22.83
C ALA A 408 -1.19 -11.20 -23.86
N GLY A 409 -0.08 -10.48 -23.70
CA GLY A 409 1.08 -10.50 -24.61
C GLY A 409 0.95 -9.65 -25.88
N ARG A 410 -0.16 -8.93 -26.07
CA ARG A 410 -0.37 -7.97 -27.17
C ARG A 410 0.26 -6.62 -26.84
N PRO A 411 0.72 -5.87 -27.86
CA PRO A 411 1.17 -4.49 -27.68
C PRO A 411 0.02 -3.61 -27.18
N VAL A 412 0.33 -2.65 -26.31
CA VAL A 412 -0.66 -1.81 -25.60
C VAL A 412 -1.46 -0.94 -26.56
N GLU A 413 -0.88 -0.60 -27.71
CA GLU A 413 -1.50 0.12 -28.82
C GLU A 413 -2.68 -0.66 -29.43
N ALA A 414 -2.65 -1.99 -29.36
CA ALA A 414 -3.72 -2.83 -29.89
C ALA A 414 -4.93 -2.93 -28.94
N ILE A 415 -4.86 -2.33 -27.75
CA ILE A 415 -5.97 -2.29 -26.79
C ILE A 415 -6.85 -1.08 -27.11
N ASP A 416 -8.00 -1.33 -27.74
CA ASP A 416 -8.95 -0.28 -28.15
C ASP A 416 -10.36 -0.45 -27.53
N ALA A 417 -10.51 -1.43 -26.65
CA ALA A 417 -11.71 -1.66 -25.85
C ALA A 417 -11.32 -1.80 -24.38
N PHE A 418 -11.97 -1.03 -23.51
CA PHE A 418 -11.65 -0.93 -22.09
C PHE A 418 -12.69 -1.61 -21.20
N SER A 419 -13.27 -2.70 -21.68
CA SER A 419 -14.33 -3.46 -20.99
C SER A 419 -13.86 -4.88 -20.67
N GLY A 420 -14.21 -5.40 -19.49
CA GLY A 420 -13.92 -6.77 -19.09
C GLY A 420 -13.59 -6.90 -17.61
N SER A 421 -13.30 -8.12 -17.13
CA SER A 421 -12.96 -8.38 -15.72
C SER A 421 -11.67 -7.70 -15.26
N TRP A 422 -10.77 -7.35 -16.19
CA TRP A 422 -9.53 -6.63 -15.94
C TRP A 422 -9.70 -5.10 -15.88
N ALA A 423 -10.85 -4.58 -16.33
CA ALA A 423 -11.07 -3.15 -16.48
C ALA A 423 -11.32 -2.51 -15.10
N ASN A 424 -10.26 -1.94 -14.53
CA ASN A 424 -10.30 -1.09 -13.35
C ASN A 424 -9.48 0.19 -13.60
N ARG A 425 -9.80 1.28 -12.89
CA ARG A 425 -9.14 2.58 -13.10
C ARG A 425 -7.61 2.51 -13.09
N PRO A 426 -6.92 1.91 -12.09
CA PRO A 426 -5.46 1.83 -12.10
C PRO A 426 -4.87 1.21 -13.38
N THR A 427 -5.53 0.19 -13.92
CA THR A 427 -5.10 -0.50 -15.16
C THR A 427 -5.36 0.34 -16.40
N VAL A 428 -6.52 1.00 -16.45
CA VAL A 428 -6.87 1.91 -17.54
C VAL A 428 -5.93 3.12 -17.57
N ASP A 429 -5.59 3.67 -16.41
CA ASP A 429 -4.59 4.74 -16.25
C ASP A 429 -3.25 4.30 -16.89
N LEU A 430 -2.75 3.11 -16.55
CA LEU A 430 -1.49 2.59 -17.11
C LEU A 430 -1.56 2.41 -18.63
N ILE A 431 -2.63 1.80 -19.15
CA ILE A 431 -2.81 1.60 -20.60
C ILE A 431 -2.85 2.95 -21.33
N LEU A 432 -3.60 3.91 -20.81
CA LEU A 432 -3.69 5.26 -21.38
C LEU A 432 -2.35 6.00 -21.30
N GLN A 433 -1.57 5.82 -20.22
CA GLN A 433 -0.25 6.41 -20.09
C GLN A 433 0.71 5.90 -21.16
N LEU A 434 0.78 4.58 -21.35
CA LEU A 434 1.63 3.93 -22.35
C LEU A 434 1.21 4.33 -23.77
N GLN A 435 -0.10 4.39 -24.04
CA GLN A 435 -0.64 4.89 -25.30
C GLN A 435 -0.33 6.37 -25.52
N ALA A 436 -0.35 7.20 -24.47
CA ALA A 436 0.00 8.62 -24.54
C ALA A 436 1.50 8.79 -24.86
N LEU A 437 2.39 8.05 -24.19
CA LEU A 437 3.82 8.08 -24.48
C LEU A 437 4.10 7.72 -25.95
N LYS A 438 3.44 6.66 -26.45
CA LYS A 438 3.59 6.23 -27.84
C LYS A 438 3.02 7.25 -28.83
N ALA A 439 1.81 7.75 -28.59
CA ALA A 439 1.17 8.76 -29.42
C ALA A 439 1.96 10.07 -29.44
N GLY A 440 2.62 10.43 -28.33
CA GLY A 440 3.50 11.59 -28.21
C GLY A 440 4.85 11.45 -28.93
N GLY A 441 5.12 10.28 -29.53
CA GLY A 441 6.27 9.99 -30.38
C GLY A 441 7.48 9.38 -29.67
N LEU A 442 7.32 8.87 -28.44
CA LEU A 442 8.42 8.25 -27.72
C LEU A 442 8.67 6.82 -28.21
N ASP A 443 9.92 6.50 -28.52
CA ASP A 443 10.36 5.11 -28.66
C ASP A 443 10.92 4.62 -27.34
N PHE A 444 10.23 3.67 -26.72
CA PHE A 444 10.55 3.21 -25.38
C PHE A 444 10.25 1.72 -25.17
N ASP A 445 10.94 1.12 -24.21
CA ASP A 445 10.53 -0.09 -23.51
C ASP A 445 10.30 0.24 -22.02
N TYR A 446 9.69 -0.67 -21.28
CA TYR A 446 9.34 -0.39 -19.89
C TYR A 446 9.43 -1.63 -19.01
N GLU A 447 9.75 -1.40 -17.74
CA GLU A 447 9.64 -2.34 -16.62
C GLU A 447 8.53 -1.88 -15.68
N LEU A 448 7.63 -2.78 -15.30
CA LEU A 448 6.65 -2.51 -14.23
C LEU A 448 7.25 -2.90 -12.88
N VAL A 449 7.55 -1.91 -12.05
CA VAL A 449 7.98 -2.11 -10.66
C VAL A 449 6.74 -2.26 -9.79
N VAL A 450 6.41 -3.50 -9.42
CA VAL A 450 5.16 -3.83 -8.72
C VAL A 450 5.27 -3.53 -7.23
N GLN A 451 4.32 -2.77 -6.71
CA GLN A 451 4.25 -2.35 -5.31
C GLN A 451 2.97 -2.88 -4.62
N PRO A 452 2.99 -3.12 -3.29
CA PRO A 452 1.82 -3.62 -2.59
C PRO A 452 0.63 -2.67 -2.60
N THR A 453 0.88 -1.35 -2.63
CA THR A 453 -0.15 -0.31 -2.55
C THR A 453 0.18 0.88 -3.44
N HIS A 454 -0.84 1.63 -3.85
CA HIS A 454 -0.67 2.88 -4.61
C HIS A 454 0.19 3.92 -3.87
N GLY A 455 0.03 4.04 -2.54
CA GLY A 455 0.86 4.95 -1.74
C GLY A 455 2.34 4.60 -1.82
N ARG A 456 2.68 3.31 -1.83
CA ARG A 456 4.06 2.87 -2.06
C ARG A 456 4.52 3.17 -3.49
N SER A 457 3.65 3.03 -4.48
CA SER A 457 3.97 3.38 -5.87
C SER A 457 4.40 4.83 -6.05
N VAL A 458 3.72 5.76 -5.36
CA VAL A 458 4.07 7.19 -5.35
C VAL A 458 5.44 7.42 -4.70
N ILE A 459 5.73 6.75 -3.57
CA ILE A 459 7.01 6.89 -2.85
C ILE A 459 8.20 6.50 -3.75
N GLU A 460 8.10 5.41 -4.51
CA GLU A 460 9.19 4.97 -5.41
C GLU A 460 9.55 6.03 -6.47
N VAL A 461 8.56 6.77 -6.97
CA VAL A 461 8.76 7.84 -7.96
C VAL A 461 9.32 9.09 -7.29
N VAL A 462 8.83 9.43 -6.09
CA VAL A 462 9.35 10.56 -5.30
C VAL A 462 10.82 10.35 -4.93
N GLN A 463 11.21 9.12 -4.62
CA GLN A 463 12.59 8.75 -4.31
C GLN A 463 13.48 8.59 -5.56
N GLY A 464 12.92 8.68 -6.76
CA GLY A 464 13.66 8.57 -8.02
C GLY A 464 14.02 7.14 -8.44
N TYR A 465 13.47 6.12 -7.78
CA TYR A 465 13.67 4.71 -8.16
C TYR A 465 12.89 4.34 -9.43
N CYS A 466 11.77 5.02 -9.68
CA CYS A 466 10.96 4.87 -10.88
C CYS A 466 10.76 6.22 -11.58
N ASP A 467 10.65 6.22 -12.90
CA ASP A 467 10.45 7.42 -13.70
C ASP A 467 9.02 7.96 -13.58
N LEU A 468 8.03 7.07 -13.47
CA LEU A 468 6.59 7.37 -13.59
C LEU A 468 5.76 6.53 -12.62
N THR A 469 4.61 7.07 -12.18
CA THR A 469 3.55 6.22 -11.60
C THR A 469 2.65 5.67 -12.71
N ALA A 470 2.23 4.42 -12.59
CA ALA A 470 1.23 3.83 -13.47
C ALA A 470 -0.14 4.49 -13.28
N GLU A 471 -0.53 4.73 -12.02
CA GLU A 471 -1.80 5.36 -11.69
C GLU A 471 -1.68 6.88 -11.65
N THR A 472 -2.78 7.54 -11.94
CA THR A 472 -2.92 8.98 -11.66
C THR A 472 -2.91 9.22 -10.14
N VAL A 473 -2.50 10.41 -9.71
CA VAL A 473 -2.39 10.86 -8.30
C VAL A 473 -3.27 12.11 -8.11
N TRP A 474 -3.81 12.33 -6.91
CA TRP A 474 -4.63 13.52 -6.63
C TRP A 474 -3.81 14.81 -6.67
N ASN A 475 -4.34 15.89 -7.22
CA ASN A 475 -3.61 17.16 -7.29
C ASN A 475 -3.20 17.72 -5.91
N SER A 476 -4.00 17.51 -4.86
CA SER A 476 -3.60 17.90 -3.50
C SER A 476 -2.34 17.15 -3.04
N GLU A 477 -2.29 15.84 -3.22
CA GLU A 477 -1.13 15.00 -2.94
C GLU A 477 0.09 15.45 -3.76
N ILE A 478 -0.08 15.71 -5.06
CA ILE A 478 1.02 16.21 -5.92
C ILE A 478 1.57 17.54 -5.43
N THR A 479 0.69 18.42 -4.93
CA THR A 479 1.09 19.73 -4.39
C THR A 479 1.93 19.56 -3.12
N GLU A 480 1.60 18.59 -2.26
CA GLU A 480 2.36 18.25 -1.06
C GLU A 480 3.75 17.68 -1.39
N LEU A 481 3.88 16.91 -2.47
CA LEU A 481 5.16 16.38 -2.95
C LEU A 481 6.12 17.48 -3.46
N GLY A 482 5.57 18.61 -3.91
CA GLY A 482 6.34 19.79 -4.30
C GLY A 482 7.30 19.54 -5.46
N SER A 483 8.56 19.98 -5.31
CA SER A 483 9.58 19.92 -6.37
C SER A 483 10.16 18.53 -6.64
N GLN A 484 9.74 17.50 -5.89
CA GLN A 484 10.24 16.13 -6.04
C GLN A 484 9.66 15.44 -7.29
N VAL A 485 8.55 15.97 -7.82
CA VAL A 485 7.84 15.38 -8.97
C VAL A 485 7.45 16.45 -9.98
N LEU A 486 7.36 16.06 -11.24
CA LEU A 486 6.72 16.85 -12.30
C LEU A 486 5.30 16.32 -12.51
N LYS A 487 4.37 17.24 -12.76
CA LYS A 487 2.95 16.94 -12.97
C LYS A 487 2.60 17.04 -14.45
N THR A 488 1.89 16.05 -14.99
CA THR A 488 1.31 16.13 -16.35
C THR A 488 0.08 17.03 -16.42
N GLU A 489 -0.49 17.19 -17.63
CA GLU A 489 -1.88 17.65 -17.75
C GLU A 489 -2.82 16.71 -16.96
N ASN A 490 -3.92 17.26 -16.45
CA ASN A 490 -4.92 16.47 -15.73
C ASN A 490 -5.48 15.39 -16.68
N ILE A 491 -5.58 14.16 -16.18
CA ILE A 491 -6.23 13.04 -16.89
C ILE A 491 -7.71 13.01 -16.54
N ILE A 492 -8.02 13.20 -15.26
CA ILE A 492 -9.38 13.40 -14.74
C ILE A 492 -9.46 14.83 -14.24
N ASN A 493 -10.38 15.63 -14.78
CA ASN A 493 -10.55 17.03 -14.40
C ASN A 493 -11.41 17.20 -13.14
N HIS A 494 -11.36 18.40 -12.59
CA HIS A 494 -12.16 18.80 -11.44
C HIS A 494 -13.65 18.49 -11.70
N GLY A 495 -14.26 17.72 -10.80
CA GLY A 495 -15.67 17.37 -10.87
C GLY A 495 -16.04 16.34 -11.95
N GLU A 496 -15.09 15.73 -12.65
CA GLU A 496 -15.35 14.60 -13.57
C GLU A 496 -15.45 13.26 -12.82
N PHE A 497 -14.84 13.14 -11.64
CA PHE A 497 -14.94 11.91 -10.85
C PHE A 497 -16.22 11.91 -10.01
N GLU A 498 -17.24 11.21 -10.49
CA GLU A 498 -18.55 11.11 -9.86
C GLU A 498 -18.73 9.78 -9.09
N LYS A 499 -19.32 9.86 -7.89
CA LYS A 499 -19.65 8.74 -7.02
C LYS A 499 -21.13 8.75 -6.62
N GLY A 500 -21.67 7.58 -6.32
CA GLY A 500 -23.01 7.42 -5.76
C GLY A 500 -22.96 7.47 -4.23
N LEU A 501 -24.10 7.83 -3.62
CA LEU A 501 -24.32 7.60 -2.19
C LEU A 501 -24.90 6.19 -2.03
N TYR A 502 -24.18 5.30 -1.38
CA TYR A 502 -24.56 3.89 -1.24
C TYR A 502 -24.98 3.56 0.18
N GLY A 503 -26.20 3.05 0.33
CA GLY A 503 -26.72 2.61 1.61
C GLY A 503 -27.60 1.37 1.47
N LEU A 504 -28.21 0.96 2.58
CA LEU A 504 -29.08 -0.22 2.57
C LEU A 504 -30.33 0.02 1.70
N PRO A 505 -30.80 -0.99 0.94
CA PRO A 505 -32.01 -0.89 0.12
C PRO A 505 -33.27 -0.56 0.93
N ASP A 506 -33.31 -0.97 2.21
CA ASP A 506 -34.43 -0.77 3.11
C ASP A 506 -34.37 0.57 3.88
N ASN A 507 -33.31 1.39 3.68
CA ASN A 507 -33.22 2.73 4.26
C ASN A 507 -34.08 3.71 3.46
N ALA A 508 -35.40 3.66 3.65
CA ALA A 508 -36.36 4.48 2.91
C ALA A 508 -36.09 5.99 3.00
N ARG A 509 -35.57 6.48 4.14
CA ARG A 509 -35.19 7.89 4.30
C ARG A 509 -34.06 8.29 3.37
N LEU A 510 -33.00 7.48 3.32
CA LEU A 510 -31.87 7.72 2.43
C LEU A 510 -32.27 7.58 0.95
N GLN A 511 -33.08 6.58 0.60
CA GLN A 511 -33.52 6.35 -0.78
C GLN A 511 -34.48 7.43 -1.31
N ALA A 512 -35.14 8.18 -0.42
CA ALA A 512 -36.01 9.31 -0.76
C ALA A 512 -35.27 10.65 -0.91
N LEU A 513 -33.94 10.67 -0.79
CA LEU A 513 -33.12 11.87 -0.88
C LEU A 513 -33.19 12.49 -2.29
N THR A 514 -33.39 13.81 -2.37
CA THR A 514 -33.47 14.57 -3.65
C THR A 514 -32.67 15.89 -3.64
N SER A 515 -32.19 16.33 -2.48
CA SER A 515 -31.38 17.54 -2.34
C SER A 515 -30.29 17.38 -1.27
N ALA A 516 -29.24 18.19 -1.39
CA ALA A 516 -28.13 18.17 -0.45
C ALA A 516 -28.51 18.74 0.93
N GLU A 517 -29.53 19.60 1.02
CA GLU A 517 -30.03 20.17 2.28
C GLU A 517 -30.59 19.10 3.23
N GLN A 518 -31.09 17.99 2.68
CA GLN A 518 -31.63 16.87 3.45
C GLN A 518 -30.52 16.01 4.11
N LEU A 519 -29.25 16.22 3.76
CA LEU A 519 -28.13 15.43 4.26
C LEU A 519 -27.81 15.65 5.75
N GLY A 520 -28.27 16.77 6.33
CA GLY A 520 -27.97 17.17 7.72
C GLY A 520 -28.34 16.17 8.81
N GLU A 521 -29.20 15.21 8.51
CA GLU A 521 -29.63 14.19 9.48
C GLU A 521 -28.88 12.85 9.33
N PHE A 522 -28.13 12.67 8.25
CA PHE A 522 -27.48 11.41 7.91
C PHE A 522 -26.02 11.35 8.37
N VAL A 523 -25.57 10.14 8.65
CA VAL A 523 -24.17 9.82 8.99
C VAL A 523 -23.50 9.17 7.78
N GLY A 524 -22.48 9.83 7.24
CA GLY A 524 -21.64 9.23 6.20
C GLY A 524 -20.47 8.46 6.81
N ALA A 525 -20.02 7.40 6.13
CA ALA A 525 -18.79 6.69 6.52
C ALA A 525 -17.87 6.45 5.32
N THR A 526 -16.56 6.45 5.56
CA THR A 526 -15.55 6.11 4.53
C THR A 526 -14.28 5.56 5.16
N VAL A 527 -13.34 5.11 4.32
CA VAL A 527 -12.03 4.64 4.77
C VAL A 527 -11.15 5.83 5.18
N PHE A 528 -10.47 5.73 6.32
CA PHE A 528 -9.76 6.87 6.93
C PHE A 528 -8.67 7.49 6.05
N ASN A 529 -8.04 6.69 5.17
CA ASN A 529 -6.96 7.13 4.29
C ASN A 529 -7.45 7.59 2.90
N TRP A 530 -8.77 7.63 2.66
CA TRP A 530 -9.35 8.19 1.43
C TRP A 530 -9.63 9.68 1.64
N SER A 531 -8.55 10.48 1.65
CA SER A 531 -8.58 11.90 2.03
C SER A 531 -9.63 12.71 1.26
N VAL A 532 -9.73 12.52 -0.07
CA VAL A 532 -10.69 13.24 -0.92
C VAL A 532 -12.13 12.84 -0.61
N ASP A 533 -12.40 11.57 -0.35
CA ASP A 533 -13.72 11.09 0.08
C ASP A 533 -14.11 11.66 1.46
N VAL A 534 -13.17 11.68 2.41
CA VAL A 534 -13.38 12.26 3.75
C VAL A 534 -13.74 13.74 3.62
N LYS A 535 -12.94 14.52 2.89
CA LYS A 535 -13.19 15.95 2.67
C LYS A 535 -14.53 16.19 1.97
N THR A 536 -14.86 15.36 0.98
CA THR A 536 -16.14 15.45 0.26
C THR A 536 -17.31 15.23 1.21
N LEU A 537 -17.28 14.17 2.02
CA LEU A 537 -18.33 13.89 3.01
C LEU A 537 -18.44 15.00 4.06
N GLN A 538 -17.32 15.57 4.52
CA GLN A 538 -17.32 16.68 5.49
C GLN A 538 -17.98 17.94 4.91
N ASN A 539 -17.80 18.19 3.62
CA ASN A 539 -18.37 19.34 2.92
C ASN A 539 -19.83 19.13 2.49
N MET A 540 -20.38 17.91 2.66
CA MET A 540 -21.77 17.57 2.34
C MET A 540 -22.77 17.92 3.44
N GLY A 541 -22.34 18.62 4.51
CA GLY A 541 -23.23 19.11 5.55
C GLY A 541 -23.92 18.00 6.35
N LEU A 542 -23.24 16.86 6.53
CA LEU A 542 -23.74 15.68 7.24
C LEU A 542 -23.79 15.89 8.75
N LYS A 543 -24.59 15.08 9.46
CA LYS A 543 -24.62 15.05 10.92
C LYS A 543 -23.24 14.77 11.52
N ARG A 544 -22.53 13.80 10.94
CA ARG A 544 -21.10 13.51 11.16
C ARG A 544 -20.57 12.60 10.06
N VAL A 545 -19.24 12.48 10.01
CA VAL A 545 -18.52 11.56 9.14
C VAL A 545 -17.71 10.59 9.98
N ASP A 546 -18.03 9.30 9.92
CA ASP A 546 -17.29 8.26 10.62
C ASP A 546 -16.22 7.64 9.70
N ARG A 547 -15.10 7.20 10.27
CA ARG A 547 -13.94 6.68 9.53
C ARG A 547 -13.62 5.26 9.98
N ALA A 548 -13.31 4.38 9.03
CA ALA A 548 -12.95 2.99 9.31
C ALA A 548 -11.61 2.61 8.64
N SER A 549 -10.96 1.57 9.14
CA SER A 549 -9.66 1.08 8.63
C SER A 549 -9.73 0.47 7.23
N CYS A 550 -10.88 -0.08 6.84
CA CYS A 550 -11.09 -0.70 5.53
C CYS A 550 -12.56 -0.59 5.09
N MET A 551 -12.80 -0.79 3.79
CA MET A 551 -14.15 -0.71 3.22
C MET A 551 -15.11 -1.74 3.82
N GLU A 552 -14.60 -2.91 4.22
CA GLU A 552 -15.42 -3.93 4.88
C GLU A 552 -16.05 -3.41 6.18
N ASN A 553 -15.25 -2.74 7.01
CA ASN A 553 -15.76 -2.12 8.23
C ASN A 553 -16.81 -1.03 7.94
N VAL A 554 -16.69 -0.30 6.83
CA VAL A 554 -17.71 0.67 6.40
C VAL A 554 -19.03 -0.03 6.06
N PHE A 555 -19.00 -1.14 5.31
CA PHE A 555 -20.19 -1.94 5.01
C PHE A 555 -20.84 -2.50 6.28
N GLN A 556 -20.03 -2.97 7.23
CA GLN A 556 -20.52 -3.46 8.52
C GLN A 556 -21.16 -2.35 9.37
N MET A 557 -20.58 -1.15 9.39
CA MET A 557 -21.16 0.01 10.06
C MET A 557 -22.52 0.38 9.48
N ILE A 558 -22.67 0.32 8.16
CA ILE A 558 -23.94 0.59 7.48
C ILE A 558 -24.97 -0.51 7.80
N ARG A 559 -24.57 -1.79 7.77
CA ARG A 559 -25.44 -2.92 8.19
C ARG A 559 -25.94 -2.75 9.62
N GLN A 560 -25.09 -2.32 10.54
CA GLN A 560 -25.40 -2.10 11.94
C GLN A 560 -26.13 -0.78 12.22
N ARG A 561 -26.48 0.00 11.19
CA ARG A 561 -27.12 1.34 11.31
C ARG A 561 -26.28 2.34 12.12
N ARG A 562 -24.96 2.16 12.16
CA ARG A 562 -24.01 3.13 12.76
C ARG A 562 -23.68 4.28 11.80
N ALA A 563 -23.74 3.99 10.51
CA ALA A 563 -23.69 4.95 9.42
C ALA A 563 -24.85 4.67 8.46
N ASP A 564 -25.28 5.69 7.71
CA ASP A 564 -26.39 5.58 6.76
C ASP A 564 -25.91 5.21 5.36
N PHE A 565 -24.78 5.79 4.93
CA PHE A 565 -24.24 5.58 3.59
C PHE A 565 -22.72 5.77 3.51
N THR A 566 -22.16 5.38 2.37
CA THR A 566 -20.78 5.65 1.96
C THR A 566 -20.73 6.12 0.50
N LEU A 567 -19.60 6.70 0.06
CA LEU A 567 -19.39 7.08 -1.34
C LEU A 567 -18.68 5.93 -2.07
N LEU A 568 -19.28 5.43 -3.14
CA LEU A 568 -18.67 4.41 -3.99
C LEU A 568 -18.79 4.80 -5.47
N GLU A 569 -17.89 4.25 -6.27
CA GLU A 569 -17.98 4.29 -7.73
C GLU A 569 -19.26 3.58 -8.19
N PHE A 570 -19.80 3.93 -9.35
CA PHE A 570 -20.98 3.27 -9.88
C PHE A 570 -20.63 1.88 -10.39
N ALA A 571 -21.20 0.83 -9.80
CA ALA A 571 -20.97 -0.52 -10.28
C ALA A 571 -21.54 -0.72 -11.69
N SER A 572 -20.95 -1.64 -12.44
CA SER A 572 -21.43 -2.02 -13.77
C SER A 572 -22.66 -2.94 -13.74
N THR A 573 -23.10 -3.38 -12.55
CA THR A 573 -24.29 -4.21 -12.33
C THR A 573 -25.57 -3.48 -12.80
N PRO A 574 -26.65 -4.21 -13.18
CA PRO A 574 -27.86 -3.59 -13.71
C PRO A 574 -28.51 -2.56 -12.79
N ASP A 575 -28.54 -2.84 -11.47
CA ASP A 575 -29.03 -1.96 -10.42
C ASP A 575 -27.92 -1.10 -9.77
N MET A 576 -26.70 -1.17 -10.34
CA MET A 576 -25.48 -0.55 -9.81
C MET A 576 -25.20 -0.91 -8.35
N SER A 577 -25.74 -2.01 -7.85
CA SER A 577 -25.49 -2.45 -6.49
C SER A 577 -24.08 -3.00 -6.31
N ILE A 578 -23.56 -2.84 -5.09
CA ILE A 578 -22.28 -3.39 -4.65
C ILE A 578 -22.54 -4.29 -3.46
N GLU A 579 -22.01 -5.50 -3.52
CA GLU A 579 -22.09 -6.47 -2.42
C GLU A 579 -20.70 -6.75 -1.87
N ASN A 580 -20.56 -6.65 -0.55
CA ASN A 580 -19.33 -6.97 0.15
C ASN A 580 -19.68 -7.76 1.43
N HIS A 581 -19.11 -8.96 1.59
CA HIS A 581 -19.33 -9.87 2.72
C HIS A 581 -20.80 -10.00 3.16
N GLY A 582 -21.71 -10.20 2.20
CA GLY A 582 -23.14 -10.40 2.46
C GLY A 582 -23.92 -9.13 2.80
N VAL A 583 -23.32 -7.96 2.60
CA VAL A 583 -23.99 -6.66 2.72
C VAL A 583 -24.14 -6.06 1.33
N LYS A 584 -25.39 -5.98 0.86
CA LYS A 584 -25.75 -5.36 -0.42
C LYS A 584 -26.09 -3.89 -0.19
N LEU A 585 -25.34 -2.98 -0.81
CA LEU A 585 -25.65 -1.55 -0.85
C LEU A 585 -26.11 -1.16 -2.25
N VAL A 586 -27.05 -0.21 -2.31
CA VAL A 586 -27.58 0.34 -3.56
C VAL A 586 -27.39 1.85 -3.58
N PRO A 587 -27.12 2.44 -4.76
CA PRO A 587 -27.00 3.88 -4.88
C PRO A 587 -28.36 4.56 -4.72
N VAL A 588 -28.37 5.69 -4.03
CA VAL A 588 -29.51 6.61 -3.97
C VAL A 588 -29.85 7.07 -5.39
N GLN A 589 -31.05 6.72 -5.85
CA GLN A 589 -31.46 7.00 -7.21
C GLN A 589 -31.51 8.49 -7.50
N ASN A 590 -31.08 8.88 -8.70
CA ASN A 590 -31.06 10.26 -9.20
C ASN A 590 -30.13 11.23 -8.45
N CYS A 591 -29.31 10.74 -7.50
CA CYS A 591 -28.38 11.55 -6.73
C CYS A 591 -26.94 11.07 -6.96
N LYS A 592 -26.03 12.00 -7.22
CA LYS A 592 -24.59 11.73 -7.31
C LYS A 592 -23.78 12.85 -6.68
N VAL A 593 -22.52 12.56 -6.38
CA VAL A 593 -21.55 13.51 -5.83
C VAL A 593 -20.34 13.54 -6.74
N ALA A 594 -19.81 14.71 -7.02
CA ALA A 594 -18.53 14.82 -7.73
C ALA A 594 -17.42 15.14 -6.72
N LEU A 595 -16.31 14.42 -6.84
CA LEU A 595 -15.12 14.72 -6.05
C LEU A 595 -14.49 16.02 -6.59
N PRO A 596 -14.11 16.97 -5.72
CA PRO A 596 -13.69 18.32 -6.11
C PRO A 596 -12.21 18.39 -6.54
N GLU A 597 -11.58 17.27 -6.87
CA GLU A 597 -10.15 17.24 -7.21
C GLU A 597 -9.91 16.66 -8.60
N SER A 598 -8.83 17.10 -9.23
CA SER A 598 -8.33 16.52 -10.48
C SER A 598 -7.23 15.50 -10.19
N ARG A 599 -6.98 14.61 -11.16
CA ARG A 599 -5.90 13.63 -11.09
C ARG A 599 -4.98 13.75 -12.28
N ALA A 600 -3.68 13.61 -12.06
CA ALA A 600 -2.65 13.65 -13.10
C ALA A 600 -1.61 12.55 -12.87
N TRP A 601 -0.83 12.19 -13.89
CA TRP A 601 0.37 11.38 -13.66
C TRP A 601 1.49 12.24 -13.08
N ILE A 602 2.36 11.59 -12.33
CA ILE A 602 3.59 12.20 -11.83
C ILE A 602 4.81 11.55 -12.47
N ILE A 603 5.86 12.35 -12.62
CA ILE A 603 7.15 11.98 -13.15
C ILE A 603 8.20 12.32 -12.08
N ALA A 604 9.16 11.44 -11.82
CA ALA A 604 10.26 11.77 -10.90
C ALA A 604 11.03 12.99 -11.42
N ALA A 605 11.18 14.03 -10.59
CA ALA A 605 11.92 15.23 -11.02
C ALA A 605 13.41 14.92 -11.28
N GLY A 606 13.96 13.91 -10.60
CA GLY A 606 15.33 13.42 -10.81
C GLY A 606 15.51 12.44 -11.96
N SER A 607 14.44 12.05 -12.68
CA SER A 607 14.58 11.12 -13.82
C SER A 607 15.45 11.75 -14.92
N PRO A 608 16.39 11.01 -15.52
CA PRO A 608 17.18 11.48 -16.65
C PRO A 608 16.32 11.80 -17.89
N HIS A 609 15.06 11.36 -17.89
CA HIS A 609 14.10 11.55 -18.98
C HIS A 609 12.95 12.49 -18.63
N ALA A 610 12.98 13.15 -17.46
CA ALA A 610 11.85 13.90 -16.90
C ALA A 610 11.24 14.94 -17.88
N ALA A 611 12.08 15.78 -18.51
CA ALA A 611 11.63 16.79 -19.46
C ALA A 611 11.05 16.17 -20.75
N THR A 612 11.70 15.13 -21.28
CA THR A 612 11.25 14.40 -22.47
C THR A 612 9.92 13.71 -22.23
N LEU A 613 9.76 13.07 -21.06
CA LEU A 613 8.54 12.40 -20.64
C LEU A 613 7.39 13.39 -20.48
N LEU A 614 7.62 14.52 -19.82
CA LEU A 614 6.59 15.54 -19.60
C LEU A 614 6.04 16.08 -20.93
N GLU A 615 6.93 16.46 -21.84
CA GLU A 615 6.55 17.03 -23.13
C GLU A 615 5.91 15.98 -24.07
N THR A 616 6.41 14.74 -24.05
CA THR A 616 5.79 13.63 -24.79
C THR A 616 4.38 13.33 -24.27
N LEU A 617 4.23 13.17 -22.96
CA LEU A 617 2.93 12.91 -22.34
C LEU A 617 1.97 14.07 -22.63
N ARG A 618 2.42 15.32 -22.60
CA ARG A 618 1.61 16.47 -22.97
C ARG A 618 1.02 16.34 -24.39
N ARG A 619 1.86 16.04 -25.39
CA ARG A 619 1.38 15.82 -26.77
C ARG A 619 0.47 14.61 -26.88
N GLY A 620 0.85 13.50 -26.25
CA GLY A 620 0.08 12.25 -26.23
C GLY A 620 -1.31 12.42 -25.63
N ILE A 621 -1.39 13.01 -24.43
CA ILE A 621 -2.65 13.31 -23.74
C ILE A 621 -3.54 14.16 -24.63
N LYS A 622 -3.00 15.22 -25.24
CA LYS A 622 -3.76 16.05 -26.18
C LYS A 622 -4.33 15.22 -27.34
N MET A 623 -3.53 14.37 -27.98
CA MET A 623 -3.99 13.51 -29.08
C MET A 623 -5.08 12.52 -28.63
N LEU A 624 -4.91 11.88 -27.46
CA LEU A 624 -5.91 10.98 -26.91
C LEU A 624 -7.21 11.71 -26.54
N ARG A 625 -7.14 12.95 -26.06
CA ARG A 625 -8.32 13.80 -25.81
C ARG A 625 -9.02 14.21 -27.10
N ASP A 626 -8.27 14.64 -28.12
CA ASP A 626 -8.81 15.01 -29.44
C ASP A 626 -9.56 13.82 -30.09
N GLN A 627 -9.11 12.58 -29.82
CA GLN A 627 -9.76 11.34 -30.26
C GLN A 627 -10.88 10.85 -29.33
N ARG A 628 -11.20 11.57 -28.25
CA ARG A 628 -12.09 11.16 -27.14
C ARG A 628 -11.71 9.81 -26.50
N ARG A 629 -10.47 9.35 -26.65
CA ARG A 629 -10.00 8.04 -26.19
C ARG A 629 -9.97 7.94 -24.66
N ILE A 630 -9.53 8.99 -23.97
CA ILE A 630 -9.52 9.04 -22.50
C ILE A 630 -10.94 8.89 -21.93
N THR A 631 -11.88 9.71 -22.42
CA THR A 631 -13.29 9.65 -21.97
C THR A 631 -13.92 8.30 -22.28
N ARG A 632 -13.75 7.79 -23.51
CA ARG A 632 -14.27 6.48 -23.92
C ARG A 632 -13.70 5.34 -23.05
N ALA A 633 -12.42 5.37 -22.73
CA ALA A 633 -11.78 4.35 -21.89
C ALA A 633 -12.37 4.31 -20.47
N PHE A 634 -12.60 5.48 -19.86
CA PHE A 634 -13.26 5.56 -18.56
C PHE A 634 -14.74 5.18 -18.61
N GLU A 635 -15.47 5.50 -19.69
CA GLU A 635 -16.86 5.06 -19.87
C GLU A 635 -16.98 3.55 -20.06
N GLU A 636 -16.13 2.95 -20.90
CA GLU A 636 -16.13 1.51 -21.18
C GLU A 636 -15.67 0.65 -20.00
N SER A 637 -14.77 1.19 -19.17
CA SER A 637 -14.33 0.53 -17.93
C SER A 637 -15.35 0.63 -16.80
N GLY A 638 -16.41 1.42 -16.99
CA GLY A 638 -17.44 1.67 -15.98
C GLY A 638 -17.02 2.68 -14.91
N PHE A 639 -15.82 3.26 -15.02
CA PHE A 639 -15.36 4.31 -14.11
C PHE A 639 -16.19 5.59 -14.27
N PHE A 640 -16.45 6.00 -15.51
CA PHE A 640 -17.51 6.94 -15.83
C PHE A 640 -18.75 6.14 -16.19
N GLN A 641 -19.88 6.48 -15.58
CA GLN A 641 -21.12 5.73 -15.79
C GLN A 641 -22.11 6.58 -16.62
N PRO A 642 -22.25 6.35 -17.94
CA PRO A 642 -23.13 7.15 -18.79
C PRO A 642 -24.60 7.15 -18.31
N LYS A 643 -25.03 6.05 -17.69
CA LYS A 643 -26.39 5.89 -17.15
C LYS A 643 -26.75 6.93 -16.08
N VAL A 644 -25.78 7.53 -15.40
CA VAL A 644 -26.02 8.52 -14.34
C VAL A 644 -25.70 9.95 -14.78
N MET A 645 -25.43 10.20 -16.06
CA MET A 645 -25.13 11.57 -16.54
C MET A 645 -26.27 12.54 -16.20
N HIS A 646 -27.52 12.09 -16.30
CA HIS A 646 -28.72 12.88 -16.01
C HIS A 646 -29.06 12.99 -14.51
N TRP A 647 -28.35 12.27 -13.64
CA TRP A 647 -28.58 12.34 -12.20
C TRP A 647 -28.15 13.70 -11.65
N LYS A 648 -28.83 14.16 -10.61
CA LYS A 648 -28.56 15.44 -9.98
C LYS A 648 -27.31 15.35 -9.12
N ARG A 649 -26.39 16.29 -9.32
CA ARG A 649 -25.22 16.46 -8.45
C ARG A 649 -25.65 17.13 -7.15
N LEU A 650 -25.37 16.49 -6.02
CA LEU A 650 -25.60 17.04 -4.68
C LEU A 650 -24.39 17.90 -4.30
N THR A 651 -24.45 19.20 -4.61
CA THR A 651 -23.46 20.20 -4.19
C THR A 651 -24.06 21.08 -3.10
N LEU A 652 -23.37 21.18 -1.95
CA LEU A 652 -23.50 22.34 -1.07
C LEU A 652 -22.47 23.37 -1.52
N GLN A 653 -22.80 24.66 -1.38
CA GLN A 653 -22.06 25.82 -1.90
C GLN A 653 -20.54 25.61 -1.85
N GLU A 654 -19.92 25.64 -3.02
CA GLU A 654 -18.48 25.88 -3.14
C GLU A 654 -18.19 27.17 -2.39
N ASN A 655 -17.45 27.10 -1.28
CA ASN A 655 -16.79 28.27 -0.73
C ASN A 655 -15.55 28.47 -1.62
N PRO A 656 -15.55 29.43 -2.58
CA PRO A 656 -14.50 29.51 -3.60
C PRO A 656 -13.14 29.93 -3.00
N GLY A 657 -13.12 30.34 -1.72
CA GLY A 657 -11.95 30.87 -1.02
C GLY A 657 -11.08 29.85 -0.28
N GLU A 658 -11.38 28.55 -0.29
CA GLU A 658 -10.51 27.55 0.37
C GLU A 658 -9.63 26.75 -0.60
N TRP A 659 -9.90 26.79 -1.90
CA TRP A 659 -9.19 25.99 -2.90
C TRP A 659 -8.30 26.79 -3.86
N GLN A 660 -8.31 28.12 -3.75
CA GLN A 660 -7.37 29.04 -4.38
C GLN A 660 -6.81 29.98 -3.30
N ASP A 661 -5.49 30.16 -3.28
CA ASP A 661 -4.74 31.06 -2.39
C ASP A 661 -4.53 30.64 -0.92
N ARG A 662 -3.51 29.81 -0.70
CA ARG A 662 -2.55 30.10 0.37
C ARG A 662 -1.24 30.61 -0.26
N PRO A 663 -0.89 31.90 -0.08
CA PRO A 663 0.41 32.40 -0.49
C PRO A 663 1.49 31.83 0.42
N ALA A 664 2.67 31.63 -0.17
CA ALA A 664 3.90 31.20 0.46
C ALA A 664 4.09 31.79 1.87
N VAL A 665 4.43 30.94 2.84
CA VAL A 665 4.80 31.38 4.18
C VAL A 665 6.12 32.18 4.08
N ARG A 666 5.94 33.50 4.12
CA ARG A 666 6.86 34.59 4.47
C ARG A 666 8.37 34.35 4.27
N THR A 667 8.90 35.01 3.25
CA THR A 667 10.22 35.64 3.24
C THR A 667 10.52 36.40 4.54
N THR A 668 11.52 35.96 5.29
CA THR A 668 12.41 36.83 6.06
C THR A 668 13.53 37.30 5.15
N ALA A 669 13.21 38.21 4.23
CA ALA A 669 14.23 39.00 3.55
C ALA A 669 14.68 40.10 4.51
N ARG A 670 15.86 39.92 5.11
CA ARG A 670 16.61 40.94 5.84
C ARG A 670 16.85 42.11 4.87
N LYS A 671 16.29 43.29 5.18
CA LYS A 671 16.53 44.54 4.45
C LYS A 671 18.04 44.78 4.32
N LEU A 672 18.57 44.78 3.10
CA LEU A 672 19.80 45.49 2.75
C LEU A 672 19.38 46.94 2.43
N GLU A 673 19.88 47.88 3.24
CA GLU A 673 19.73 49.31 3.00
C GLU A 673 20.51 49.75 1.74
N PRO A 674 20.03 50.76 1.00
CA PRO A 674 20.81 51.33 -0.09
C PRO A 674 21.89 52.28 0.45
N VAL A 675 23.15 51.98 0.11
CA VAL A 675 24.29 52.89 0.28
C VAL A 675 24.12 54.08 -0.68
N ALA A 676 23.65 55.20 -0.14
CA ALA A 676 23.80 56.50 -0.78
C ALA A 676 25.18 57.08 -0.41
N ARG A 677 26.12 57.08 -1.36
CA ARG A 677 27.29 57.98 -1.30
C ARG A 677 26.87 59.34 -1.85
N GLY A 678 26.67 60.30 -0.95
CA GLY A 678 26.74 61.72 -1.24
C GLY A 678 27.94 62.30 -0.51
N ALA A 679 28.92 62.79 -1.27
CA ALA A 679 30.10 63.49 -0.75
C ALA A 679 29.70 64.79 -0.05
N GLY A 680 30.34 65.08 1.08
CA GLY A 680 30.14 66.31 1.84
C GLY A 680 31.16 66.46 2.96
N ARG A 681 32.37 66.88 2.55
CA ARG A 681 33.58 67.27 3.31
C ARG A 681 34.56 66.17 3.72
#